data_AF-A0A2R6XPS3-F1
#
_entry.id   AF-A0A2R6XPS3-F1
#
_cell.length_a   1.000
_cell.length_b   1.000
_cell.length_c   1.000
_cell.angle_alpha   90.00
_cell.angle_beta   90.00
_cell.angle_gamma   90.00
#
_symmetry.space_group_name_H-M   'P 1'
#
loop_
_entity.id
_entity.type
_entity.pdbx_description
1 polymer ?
#
loop_
_entity_poly.entity_id
_entity_poly.type
_entity_poly.pdbx_seq_one_letter_code
_entity_poly.pdbx_strand_id
1 'polypeptide(L)'
;MRSFSASFKSAHRLVLLRSTLIALLVASAWGLDDRKAFRDGRIAAAEFHIDPDTGRIQDGSGRERIFHGLNVVMKGPPWHPQIGSFDPQLSFTDADVALLKEWGMNVVRLGVMWPGLEPKRGVVNSTYLEIMQTIVRKLHSAGIYTLLEFHQDLFASQFCGEGLPSWIFDDTYHTSPYPVQLDFQQSFPEDNSDHAAIKQELERTFSASKRRHSRSKESYNAKRYPASFPEPLGKRWPSEWEKDGWEPSVERCNKHTWWWYYFSYAVSRAFQDLYENKWGWGDLLARYWTTVAQTFKDEPGVIGYELMNEPWPGDIFRDPLLLLPGVADSRNLARFYENLQAAVRSVDPEKLLFFETITFDNFWCGLKTVPGGQQWQNKTVLSYHYYTPPNFSSNQAFSERLKESRRLRCGSMLTEFFISTENKKKSKKFWQFRDRVLESAADVAEGTEGAGPSVSVAACDTGLQKRSGMDCSRARSSSKATGLDWKITDGGFQGQSSSEESGQILTNSRVVRKPQLELSDNSVDGVLKAADAHVQSWIGWEYKAFYTKTGSVVELSLFGDDGELNIALAKKLARTYPRAVSGNIRSFSFDPVTSSFFMSYVAGSKGSLVGKSGLAITEIFVHRKFYYESGLSVEVNHNCASVAETTDLVIVGHSEDCVGLIIDVRISQPSASGFK
;
A
#
# COMPACT_ATOMS: atom_id res chain seq x y z
N MET A 1 30.37 -36.07 38.68
CA MET A 1 29.51 -35.31 37.75
C MET A 1 29.97 -33.87 37.41
N ARG A 2 31.17 -33.38 37.78
CA ARG A 2 31.62 -32.00 37.41
C ARG A 2 32.59 -31.88 36.22
N SER A 3 33.06 -33.00 35.65
CA SER A 3 34.01 -32.99 34.51
C SER A 3 33.33 -32.94 33.12
N PHE A 4 32.10 -33.46 32.99
CA PHE A 4 31.44 -33.61 31.69
C PHE A 4 30.90 -32.30 31.06
N SER A 5 30.58 -31.27 31.85
CA SER A 5 29.95 -30.05 31.31
C SER A 5 30.93 -29.08 30.64
N ALA A 6 32.22 -29.14 30.97
CA ALA A 6 33.25 -28.31 30.33
C ALA A 6 33.55 -28.79 28.89
N SER A 7 33.65 -30.10 28.69
CA SER A 7 33.90 -30.71 27.37
C SER A 7 32.77 -30.40 26.39
N PHE A 8 31.51 -30.46 26.84
CA PHE A 8 30.34 -30.17 25.99
C PHE A 8 30.30 -28.70 25.52
N LYS A 9 30.67 -27.74 26.38
CA LYS A 9 30.75 -26.31 26.02
C LYS A 9 31.90 -26.01 25.04
N SER A 10 33.06 -26.67 25.18
CA SER A 10 34.14 -26.57 24.20
C SER A 10 33.77 -27.20 22.87
N ALA A 11 33.12 -28.37 22.85
CA ALA A 11 32.65 -29.01 21.63
C ALA A 11 31.62 -28.14 20.88
N HIS A 12 30.63 -27.57 21.58
CA HIS A 12 29.68 -26.63 20.99
C HIS A 12 30.36 -25.38 20.41
N ARG A 13 31.32 -24.77 21.13
CA ARG A 13 32.11 -23.65 20.58
C ARG A 13 32.92 -24.05 19.35
N LEU A 14 33.52 -25.24 19.32
CA LEU A 14 34.28 -25.72 18.17
C LEU A 14 33.40 -26.01 16.95
N VAL A 15 32.19 -26.53 17.16
CA VAL A 15 31.19 -26.76 16.11
C VAL A 15 30.67 -25.43 15.56
N LEU A 16 30.31 -24.47 16.43
CA LEU A 16 29.94 -23.11 16.01
C LEU A 16 31.07 -22.38 15.26
N LEU A 17 32.31 -22.48 15.73
CA LEU A 17 33.47 -21.90 15.04
C LEU A 17 33.70 -22.56 13.67
N ARG A 18 33.57 -23.89 13.57
CA ARG A 18 33.71 -24.62 12.28
C ARG A 18 32.57 -24.30 11.31
N SER A 19 31.32 -24.27 11.75
CA SER A 19 30.19 -23.91 10.88
C SER A 19 30.26 -22.45 10.44
N THR A 20 30.67 -21.53 11.32
CA THR A 20 30.93 -20.13 10.94
C THR A 20 32.10 -20.02 9.94
N LEU A 21 33.19 -20.78 10.13
CA LEU A 21 34.31 -20.78 9.18
C LEU A 21 33.92 -21.38 7.82
N ILE A 22 33.12 -22.45 7.80
CA ILE A 22 32.62 -23.09 6.58
C ILE A 22 31.64 -22.16 5.87
N ALA A 23 30.71 -21.52 6.58
CA ALA A 23 29.81 -20.52 6.00
C ALA A 23 30.57 -19.32 5.41
N LEU A 24 31.62 -18.83 6.10
CA LEU A 24 32.51 -17.79 5.57
C LEU A 24 33.33 -18.25 4.35
N LEU A 25 33.80 -19.49 4.34
CA LEU A 25 34.54 -20.06 3.21
C LEU A 25 33.63 -20.32 2.00
N VAL A 26 32.39 -20.79 2.21
CA VAL A 26 31.39 -20.96 1.14
C VAL A 26 30.94 -19.60 0.62
N ALA A 27 30.57 -18.65 1.50
CA ALA A 27 30.18 -17.30 1.08
C ALA A 27 31.29 -16.58 0.30
N SER A 28 32.54 -16.67 0.77
CA SER A 28 33.69 -16.07 0.07
C SER A 28 34.12 -16.84 -1.19
N ALA A 29 33.88 -18.16 -1.27
CA ALA A 29 34.07 -18.95 -2.49
C ALA A 29 32.97 -18.68 -3.54
N TRP A 30 31.75 -18.34 -3.12
CA TRP A 30 30.63 -18.03 -4.01
C TRP A 30 30.59 -16.54 -4.41
N GLY A 31 31.24 -15.67 -3.64
CA GLY A 31 31.38 -14.24 -3.97
C GLY A 31 30.38 -13.32 -3.27
N LEU A 32 29.62 -13.85 -2.29
CA LEU A 32 28.52 -13.21 -1.55
C LEU A 32 28.98 -12.16 -0.52
N ASP A 33 30.15 -11.57 -0.72
CA ASP A 33 30.65 -10.47 0.11
C ASP A 33 30.42 -9.15 -0.64
N ASP A 34 29.17 -8.69 -0.66
CA ASP A 34 28.76 -7.41 -1.24
C ASP A 34 29.62 -6.25 -0.71
N ARG A 35 30.07 -6.35 0.56
CA ARG A 35 30.96 -5.35 1.18
C ARG A 35 32.31 -5.27 0.49
N LYS A 36 32.80 -6.34 -0.13
CA LYS A 36 34.03 -6.32 -0.94
C LYS A 36 33.78 -5.93 -2.39
N ALA A 37 32.69 -6.41 -2.99
CA ALA A 37 32.32 -6.01 -4.36
C ALA A 37 32.04 -4.50 -4.47
N PHE A 38 31.44 -3.90 -3.44
CA PHE A 38 31.25 -2.46 -3.29
C PHE A 38 32.58 -1.72 -3.06
N ARG A 39 33.45 -2.23 -2.17
CA ARG A 39 34.76 -1.59 -1.89
C ARG A 39 35.73 -1.61 -3.08
N ASP A 40 35.54 -2.58 -4.00
CA ASP A 40 36.27 -2.69 -5.25
C ASP A 40 35.54 -1.98 -6.43
N GLY A 41 34.46 -1.24 -6.17
CA GLY A 41 33.74 -0.41 -7.15
C GLY A 41 32.95 -1.17 -8.23
N ARG A 42 32.53 -2.41 -7.96
CA ARG A 42 31.94 -3.33 -8.97
C ARG A 42 30.43 -3.49 -8.90
N ILE A 43 29.80 -2.95 -7.85
CA ILE A 43 28.35 -2.81 -7.77
C ILE A 43 28.07 -1.31 -7.98
N ALA A 44 27.30 -0.99 -9.02
CA ALA A 44 26.85 0.38 -9.28
C ALA A 44 25.94 0.88 -8.14
N ALA A 45 25.46 2.13 -8.21
CA ALA A 45 24.36 2.58 -7.36
C ALA A 45 23.16 1.61 -7.47
N ALA A 46 22.25 1.61 -6.49
CA ALA A 46 21.12 0.69 -6.49
C ALA A 46 20.12 0.98 -7.63
N GLU A 47 20.44 0.43 -8.79
CA GLU A 47 19.81 0.71 -10.07
C GLU A 47 18.59 -0.20 -10.23
N PHE A 48 17.49 0.17 -9.59
CA PHE A 48 16.24 -0.56 -9.77
C PHE A 48 15.51 -0.13 -11.05
N HIS A 49 14.83 -1.09 -11.64
CA HIS A 49 13.92 -0.87 -12.76
C HIS A 49 12.68 -1.75 -12.60
N ILE A 50 11.63 -1.43 -13.34
CA ILE A 50 10.40 -2.20 -13.41
C ILE A 50 10.37 -2.95 -14.74
N ASP A 51 10.05 -4.24 -14.70
CA ASP A 51 9.56 -4.97 -15.87
C ASP A 51 8.11 -4.54 -16.17
N PRO A 52 7.84 -3.79 -17.26
CA PRO A 52 6.51 -3.24 -17.54
C PRO A 52 5.46 -4.27 -17.98
N ASP A 53 5.85 -5.54 -18.18
CA ASP A 53 4.94 -6.63 -18.54
C ASP A 53 4.49 -7.43 -17.30
N THR A 54 5.36 -7.56 -16.30
CA THR A 54 5.05 -8.27 -15.04
C THR A 54 4.74 -7.35 -13.87
N GLY A 55 5.14 -6.08 -13.91
CA GLY A 55 5.06 -5.12 -12.82
C GLY A 55 6.05 -5.40 -11.67
N ARG A 56 7.10 -6.19 -11.93
CA ARG A 56 8.10 -6.60 -10.93
C ARG A 56 9.22 -5.58 -10.83
N ILE A 57 9.68 -5.33 -9.61
CA ILE A 57 10.91 -4.56 -9.36
C ILE A 57 12.10 -5.50 -9.57
N GLN A 58 13.05 -5.09 -10.40
CA GLN A 58 14.30 -5.78 -10.70
C GLN A 58 15.49 -4.92 -10.27
N ASP A 59 16.56 -5.53 -9.73
CA ASP A 59 17.80 -4.82 -9.42
C ASP A 59 18.70 -4.62 -10.64
N GLY A 60 19.79 -3.86 -10.52
CA GLY A 60 20.73 -3.62 -11.63
C GLY A 60 21.46 -4.89 -12.10
N SER A 61 21.40 -5.95 -11.30
CA SER A 61 21.78 -7.31 -11.67
C SER A 61 20.58 -8.14 -12.12
N GLY A 62 19.51 -7.52 -12.63
CA GLY A 62 18.33 -8.12 -13.27
C GLY A 62 17.52 -9.12 -12.44
N ARG A 63 17.74 -9.20 -11.12
CA ARG A 63 17.01 -10.14 -10.24
C ARG A 63 15.69 -9.55 -9.81
N GLU A 64 14.60 -10.33 -9.81
CA GLU A 64 13.34 -9.90 -9.19
C GLU A 64 13.53 -9.70 -7.68
N ARG A 65 12.96 -8.62 -7.13
CA ARG A 65 13.15 -8.18 -5.74
C ARG A 65 11.81 -8.09 -5.01
N ILE A 66 11.72 -8.82 -3.90
CA ILE A 66 10.63 -8.67 -2.93
C ILE A 66 11.17 -7.88 -1.73
N PHE A 67 10.42 -6.86 -1.32
CA PHE A 67 10.81 -5.99 -0.22
C PHE A 67 9.85 -6.17 0.97
N HIS A 68 10.41 -6.52 2.13
CA HIS A 68 9.70 -6.62 3.40
C HIS A 68 10.33 -5.62 4.38
N GLY A 69 9.50 -4.81 5.04
CA GLY A 69 10.01 -3.69 5.84
C GLY A 69 9.03 -3.07 6.81
N LEU A 70 9.47 -1.97 7.44
CA LEU A 70 8.69 -1.19 8.40
C LEU A 70 8.83 0.31 8.16
N ASN A 71 7.80 1.05 8.57
CA ASN A 71 7.79 2.51 8.58
C ASN A 71 8.60 3.07 9.76
N VAL A 72 9.35 4.14 9.50
CA VAL A 72 10.13 4.94 10.46
C VAL A 72 9.84 6.40 10.17
N VAL A 73 8.91 7.00 10.93
CA VAL A 73 8.41 8.36 10.71
C VAL A 73 8.40 9.11 12.03
N MET A 74 8.99 10.31 12.07
CA MET A 74 9.03 11.16 13.27
C MET A 74 8.09 12.36 13.09
N LYS A 75 6.83 12.20 13.53
CA LYS A 75 5.71 13.14 13.27
C LYS A 75 5.72 14.45 14.08
N GLY A 76 6.81 14.74 14.78
CA GLY A 76 6.99 15.97 15.56
C GLY A 76 8.46 16.37 15.73
N PRO A 77 8.76 17.57 16.25
CA PRO A 77 10.12 18.05 16.41
C PRO A 77 10.97 17.11 17.31
N PRO A 78 12.25 16.85 16.98
CA PRO A 78 13.07 17.48 15.94
C PRO A 78 12.92 16.89 14.52
N TRP A 79 11.85 16.14 14.25
CA TRP A 79 11.49 15.58 12.93
C TRP A 79 12.39 14.45 12.39
N HIS A 80 13.36 14.02 13.19
CA HIS A 80 14.16 12.82 12.96
C HIS A 80 14.25 11.99 14.25
N PRO A 81 14.40 10.66 14.19
CA PRO A 81 14.70 9.83 15.36
C PRO A 81 16.00 10.22 16.06
N GLN A 82 16.15 9.86 17.33
CA GLN A 82 17.43 10.01 18.04
C GLN A 82 18.44 8.96 17.55
N ILE A 83 19.61 9.40 17.08
CA ILE A 83 20.64 8.51 16.50
C ILE A 83 21.79 8.16 17.48
N GLY A 84 21.64 8.51 18.76
CA GLY A 84 22.65 8.30 19.81
C GLY A 84 22.53 6.94 20.50
N SER A 85 22.14 6.96 21.78
CA SER A 85 21.84 5.75 22.56
C SER A 85 20.51 5.13 22.14
N PHE A 86 20.37 3.81 22.33
CA PHE A 86 19.10 3.12 22.14
C PHE A 86 18.07 3.57 23.18
N ASP A 87 16.89 3.93 22.69
CA ASP A 87 15.66 4.22 23.42
C ASP A 87 14.51 3.48 22.71
N PRO A 88 13.66 2.73 23.42
CA PRO A 88 12.65 1.86 22.80
C PRO A 88 11.55 2.62 22.05
N GLN A 89 11.41 3.93 22.24
CA GLN A 89 10.36 4.74 21.60
C GLN A 89 10.92 5.79 20.63
N LEU A 90 12.01 6.47 20.99
CA LEU A 90 12.48 7.68 20.30
C LEU A 90 13.71 7.49 19.41
N SER A 91 14.45 6.37 19.55
CA SER A 91 15.73 6.19 18.85
C SER A 91 15.66 5.36 17.57
N PHE A 92 16.60 5.63 16.65
CA PHE A 92 16.93 4.76 15.54
C PHE A 92 18.46 4.65 15.37
N THR A 93 19.02 3.58 15.93
CA THR A 93 20.45 3.35 16.18
C THR A 93 20.96 2.08 15.50
N ASP A 94 22.23 1.72 15.70
CA ASP A 94 22.76 0.42 15.21
C ASP A 94 22.08 -0.79 15.85
N ALA A 95 21.54 -0.65 17.08
CA ALA A 95 20.76 -1.71 17.71
C ALA A 95 19.41 -1.93 17.00
N ASP A 96 18.76 -0.84 16.58
CA ASP A 96 17.51 -0.89 15.83
C ASP A 96 17.71 -1.53 14.44
N VAL A 97 18.76 -1.11 13.73
CA VAL A 97 19.14 -1.69 12.44
C VAL A 97 19.53 -3.16 12.56
N ALA A 98 20.17 -3.57 13.67
CA ALA A 98 20.47 -4.97 13.95
C ALA A 98 19.20 -5.81 14.16
N LEU A 99 18.17 -5.30 14.84
CA LEU A 99 16.88 -5.98 15.00
C LEU A 99 16.15 -6.15 13.66
N LEU A 100 16.06 -5.09 12.86
CA LEU A 100 15.46 -5.15 11.52
C LEU A 100 16.17 -6.19 10.64
N LYS A 101 17.51 -6.21 10.69
CA LYS A 101 18.31 -7.21 9.98
C LYS A 101 18.08 -8.63 10.50
N GLU A 102 18.01 -8.83 11.82
CA GLU A 102 17.72 -10.14 12.42
C GLU A 102 16.39 -10.69 11.91
N TRP A 103 15.36 -9.84 11.79
CA TRP A 103 14.05 -10.21 11.25
C TRP A 103 13.98 -10.28 9.72
N GLY A 104 15.10 -10.08 9.02
CA GLY A 104 15.17 -10.19 7.56
C GLY A 104 14.52 -9.03 6.80
N MET A 105 14.24 -7.91 7.46
CA MET A 105 13.77 -6.70 6.78
C MET A 105 14.85 -6.22 5.82
N ASN A 106 14.46 -5.86 4.61
CA ASN A 106 15.36 -5.38 3.56
C ASN A 106 14.97 -3.99 3.02
N VAL A 107 13.90 -3.37 3.54
CA VAL A 107 13.54 -1.98 3.27
C VAL A 107 13.05 -1.28 4.54
N VAL A 108 13.21 0.04 4.60
CA VAL A 108 12.53 0.95 5.53
C VAL A 108 11.87 2.06 4.72
N ARG A 109 10.62 2.39 5.04
CA ARG A 109 9.96 3.62 4.57
C ARG A 109 10.27 4.71 5.59
N LEU A 110 11.06 5.70 5.18
CA LEU A 110 11.65 6.72 6.06
C LEU A 110 11.02 8.07 5.73
N GLY A 111 10.24 8.60 6.68
CA GLY A 111 9.56 9.88 6.53
C GLY A 111 10.53 11.06 6.55
N VAL A 112 10.54 11.83 5.47
CA VAL A 112 11.34 13.05 5.32
C VAL A 112 10.41 14.24 5.53
N MET A 113 10.29 14.70 6.77
CA MET A 113 9.35 15.77 7.13
C MET A 113 9.84 17.12 6.60
N TRP A 114 9.03 17.79 5.77
CA TRP A 114 9.33 19.13 5.26
C TRP A 114 9.57 20.19 6.37
N PRO A 115 8.86 20.25 7.52
CA PRO A 115 9.24 21.13 8.63
C PRO A 115 10.58 20.81 9.29
N GLY A 116 11.13 19.59 9.10
CA GLY A 116 12.51 19.26 9.46
C GLY A 116 13.53 19.81 8.47
N LEU A 117 13.23 19.67 7.16
CA LEU A 117 14.08 20.11 6.05
C LEU A 117 14.11 21.63 5.87
N GLU A 118 12.96 22.30 5.89
CA GLU A 118 12.81 23.75 5.68
C GLU A 118 12.02 24.33 6.86
N PRO A 119 12.60 24.45 8.07
CA PRO A 119 11.91 24.94 9.27
C PRO A 119 11.53 26.43 9.17
N LYS A 120 12.12 27.17 8.24
CA LYS A 120 11.72 28.54 7.85
C LYS A 120 11.77 28.65 6.34
N ARG A 121 10.83 29.39 5.75
CA ARG A 121 10.74 29.63 4.30
C ARG A 121 12.09 30.02 3.69
N GLY A 122 12.56 29.25 2.71
CA GLY A 122 13.82 29.47 2.00
C GLY A 122 15.08 29.03 2.77
N VAL A 123 14.96 28.50 3.99
CA VAL A 123 16.10 28.13 4.84
C VAL A 123 16.16 26.61 5.00
N VAL A 124 16.97 25.97 4.17
CA VAL A 124 17.25 24.52 4.26
C VAL A 124 18.11 24.22 5.49
N ASN A 125 17.72 23.21 6.24
CA ASN A 125 18.39 22.69 7.43
C ASN A 125 19.35 21.55 7.05
N SER A 126 20.61 21.88 6.75
CA SER A 126 21.62 20.89 6.37
C SER A 126 21.86 19.84 7.47
N THR A 127 21.80 20.22 8.76
CA THR A 127 21.97 19.28 9.88
C THR A 127 20.88 18.21 9.91
N TYR A 128 19.63 18.56 9.58
CA TYR A 128 18.57 17.57 9.39
C TYR A 128 18.91 16.58 8.27
N LEU A 129 19.32 17.09 7.10
CA LEU A 129 19.69 16.27 5.95
C LEU A 129 20.88 15.34 6.24
N GLU A 130 21.91 15.82 6.96
CA GLU A 130 23.06 15.02 7.41
C GLU A 130 22.67 13.87 8.35
N ILE A 131 21.71 14.10 9.25
CA ILE A 131 21.16 13.06 10.14
C ILE A 131 20.37 12.03 9.33
N MET A 132 19.53 12.46 8.39
CA MET A 132 18.76 11.56 7.54
C MET A 132 19.68 10.73 6.60
N GLN A 133 20.73 11.34 6.03
CA GLN A 133 21.80 10.61 5.32
C GLN A 133 22.51 9.61 6.23
N THR A 134 22.77 9.94 7.50
CA THR A 134 23.38 9.02 8.46
C THR A 134 22.50 7.79 8.72
N ILE A 135 21.18 7.97 8.81
CA ILE A 135 20.20 6.86 8.93
C ILE A 135 20.21 5.98 7.66
N VAL A 136 20.13 6.60 6.47
CA VAL A 136 20.17 5.89 5.17
C VAL A 136 21.45 5.07 5.00
N ARG A 137 22.62 5.66 5.27
CA ARG A 137 23.92 4.98 5.16
C ARG A 137 24.05 3.83 6.17
N LYS A 138 23.51 3.99 7.39
CA LYS A 138 23.47 2.94 8.42
C LYS A 138 22.62 1.74 7.95
N LEU A 139 21.40 2.00 7.46
CA LEU A 139 20.53 0.98 6.87
C LEU A 139 21.22 0.26 5.71
N HIS A 140 21.78 1.01 4.77
CA HIS A 140 22.48 0.46 3.61
C HIS A 140 23.64 -0.46 4.00
N SER A 141 24.45 -0.07 5.01
CA SER A 141 25.56 -0.88 5.51
C SER A 141 25.13 -2.24 6.10
N ALA A 142 23.86 -2.37 6.50
CA ALA A 142 23.27 -3.61 6.97
C ALA A 142 22.64 -4.47 5.85
N GLY A 143 22.52 -3.94 4.63
CA GLY A 143 21.79 -4.56 3.52
C GLY A 143 20.29 -4.28 3.52
N ILE A 144 19.89 -3.14 4.11
CA ILE A 144 18.51 -2.65 4.18
C ILE A 144 18.44 -1.37 3.35
N TYR A 145 17.53 -1.32 2.38
CA TYR A 145 17.34 -0.13 1.54
C TYR A 145 16.36 0.85 2.17
N THR A 146 16.27 2.07 1.64
CA THR A 146 15.36 3.12 2.10
C THR A 146 14.45 3.59 0.97
N LEU A 147 13.16 3.66 1.24
CA LEU A 147 12.19 4.46 0.49
C LEU A 147 12.03 5.80 1.22
N LEU A 148 12.35 6.91 0.58
CA LEU A 148 12.19 8.25 1.16
C LEU A 148 10.82 8.79 0.78
N GLU A 149 10.02 9.21 1.76
CA GLU A 149 8.63 9.61 1.53
C GLU A 149 8.31 10.99 2.14
N PHE A 150 7.45 11.74 1.45
CA PHE A 150 6.90 13.01 1.97
C PHE A 150 5.67 12.71 2.81
N HIS A 151 5.89 12.60 4.12
CA HIS A 151 4.82 12.26 5.05
C HIS A 151 3.93 13.47 5.31
N GLN A 152 2.62 13.24 5.30
CA GLN A 152 1.65 14.19 5.81
C GLN A 152 0.45 13.43 6.37
N ASP A 153 -0.14 13.99 7.42
CA ASP A 153 -1.50 13.69 7.85
C ASP A 153 -2.21 15.01 8.09
N LEU A 154 -3.44 15.17 7.61
CA LEU A 154 -4.21 16.41 7.74
C LEU A 154 -3.46 17.66 7.29
N PHE A 155 -2.53 17.54 6.33
CA PHE A 155 -1.78 18.63 5.69
C PHE A 155 -0.75 19.35 6.59
N ALA A 156 -1.10 19.89 7.76
CA ALA A 156 -0.21 20.70 8.60
C ALA A 156 -0.63 20.79 10.08
N SER A 157 0.26 21.33 10.95
CA SER A 157 0.01 21.46 12.40
C SER A 157 -1.17 22.37 12.73
N GLN A 158 -1.42 23.40 11.91
CA GLN A 158 -2.63 24.23 11.93
C GLN A 158 -3.95 23.44 11.95
N PHE A 159 -3.96 22.23 11.37
CA PHE A 159 -5.12 21.36 11.27
C PHE A 159 -5.05 20.13 12.19
N CYS A 160 -4.22 20.18 13.24
CA CYS A 160 -3.93 19.08 14.16
C CYS A 160 -3.14 17.89 13.57
N GLY A 161 -2.51 18.06 12.40
CA GLY A 161 -1.65 17.06 11.78
C GLY A 161 -0.24 17.57 11.48
N GLU A 162 0.38 17.06 10.41
CA GLU A 162 1.76 17.35 10.03
C GLU A 162 1.98 17.16 8.53
N GLY A 163 3.14 17.59 8.05
CA GLY A 163 3.60 17.36 6.69
C GLY A 163 4.14 18.64 6.07
N LEU A 164 3.26 19.59 5.77
CA LEU A 164 3.65 20.91 5.29
C LEU A 164 4.07 21.82 6.47
N PRO A 165 5.11 22.66 6.30
CA PRO A 165 5.62 23.51 7.37
C PRO A 165 4.70 24.72 7.63
N SER A 166 4.64 25.15 8.88
CA SER A 166 3.68 26.16 9.33
C SER A 166 3.80 27.52 8.62
N TRP A 167 4.99 27.90 8.15
CA TRP A 167 5.21 29.16 7.41
C TRP A 167 4.57 29.20 6.01
N ILE A 168 4.01 28.08 5.51
CA ILE A 168 3.40 28.03 4.17
C ILE A 168 2.21 29.01 4.04
N PHE A 169 1.55 29.31 5.16
CA PHE A 169 0.41 30.23 5.24
C PHE A 169 0.82 31.73 5.32
N ASP A 170 2.01 32.06 5.83
CA ASP A 170 2.34 33.43 6.27
C ASP A 170 2.43 34.49 5.13
N ASP A 171 2.95 34.14 3.95
CA ASP A 171 3.26 35.15 2.91
C ASP A 171 2.03 35.65 2.12
N THR A 172 0.91 34.91 2.15
CA THR A 172 -0.24 35.15 1.25
C THR A 172 -1.60 34.81 1.85
N TYR A 173 -1.69 33.80 2.72
CA TYR A 173 -2.97 33.27 3.21
C TYR A 173 -3.72 34.24 4.12
N HIS A 174 -3.03 35.18 4.78
CA HIS A 174 -3.63 36.26 5.59
C HIS A 174 -4.58 37.18 4.79
N THR A 175 -4.52 37.18 3.45
CA THR A 175 -5.43 37.95 2.60
C THR A 175 -6.72 37.21 2.24
N SER A 176 -6.83 35.92 2.58
CA SER A 176 -8.00 35.09 2.30
C SER A 176 -9.04 35.23 3.41
N PRO A 177 -10.31 35.60 3.11
CA PRO A 177 -11.37 35.59 4.10
C PRO A 177 -11.72 34.14 4.44
N TYR A 178 -11.06 33.57 5.46
CA TYR A 178 -11.45 32.24 5.97
C TYR A 178 -12.49 32.37 7.10
N PRO A 179 -13.65 31.70 6.99
CA PRO A 179 -14.11 30.88 5.88
C PRO A 179 -14.71 31.82 4.84
N VAL A 180 -14.61 31.44 3.57
CA VAL A 180 -15.55 31.96 2.60
C VAL A 180 -16.92 31.51 3.12
N GLN A 181 -17.87 32.45 3.30
CA GLN A 181 -19.24 32.04 3.60
C GLN A 181 -19.65 31.04 2.50
N LEU A 182 -20.28 29.93 2.89
CA LEU A 182 -20.96 29.07 1.92
C LEU A 182 -22.14 29.85 1.36
N ASP A 183 -21.86 30.73 0.41
CA ASP A 183 -22.88 31.38 -0.40
C ASP A 183 -23.40 30.34 -1.39
N PHE A 184 -24.37 29.56 -0.93
CA PHE A 184 -25.13 28.62 -1.75
C PHE A 184 -25.82 29.30 -2.95
N GLN A 185 -25.83 30.63 -3.05
CA GLN A 185 -26.35 31.37 -4.20
C GLN A 185 -25.28 31.68 -5.27
N GLN A 186 -23.97 31.63 -4.97
CA GLN A 186 -22.90 31.91 -5.95
C GLN A 186 -22.19 30.68 -6.52
N SER A 187 -22.30 29.52 -5.87
CA SER A 187 -21.63 28.27 -6.33
C SER A 187 -22.26 27.62 -7.56
N PHE A 188 -23.36 28.16 -8.09
CA PHE A 188 -24.04 27.65 -9.28
C PHE A 188 -24.06 28.73 -10.37
N PRO A 189 -23.33 28.54 -11.49
CA PRO A 189 -23.57 29.34 -12.68
C PRO A 189 -25.03 29.14 -13.13
N GLU A 190 -25.80 30.23 -13.20
CA GLU A 190 -27.22 30.19 -13.60
C GLU A 190 -27.39 29.83 -15.09
N ASP A 191 -26.32 29.84 -15.88
CA ASP A 191 -26.32 29.75 -17.34
C ASP A 191 -25.90 28.37 -17.88
N ASN A 192 -26.55 27.31 -17.40
CA ASN A 192 -26.61 26.02 -18.10
C ASN A 192 -28.04 25.48 -18.00
N SER A 193 -28.65 25.18 -19.15
CA SER A 193 -30.05 24.74 -19.27
C SER A 193 -30.41 23.52 -18.41
N ASP A 194 -29.41 22.71 -18.08
CA ASP A 194 -29.57 21.48 -17.31
C ASP A 194 -29.83 21.75 -15.81
N HIS A 195 -29.38 22.90 -15.27
CA HIS A 195 -29.62 23.27 -13.85
C HIS A 195 -31.10 23.47 -13.54
N ALA A 196 -31.88 24.03 -14.46
CA ALA A 196 -33.31 24.25 -14.25
C ALA A 196 -34.06 22.92 -14.12
N ALA A 197 -33.70 21.92 -14.93
CA ALA A 197 -34.29 20.58 -14.88
C ALA A 197 -33.94 19.85 -13.57
N ILE A 198 -32.68 19.86 -13.16
CA ILE A 198 -32.20 19.20 -11.93
C ILE A 198 -32.85 19.84 -10.69
N LYS A 199 -32.92 21.18 -10.62
CA LYS A 199 -33.56 21.90 -9.51
C LYS A 199 -35.07 21.61 -9.43
N GLN A 200 -35.76 21.61 -10.57
CA GLN A 200 -37.19 21.32 -10.63
C GLN A 200 -37.51 19.88 -10.20
N GLU A 201 -36.65 18.91 -10.54
CA GLU A 201 -36.84 17.51 -10.17
C GLU A 201 -36.54 17.24 -8.68
N LEU A 202 -35.52 17.91 -8.11
CA LEU A 202 -35.27 17.89 -6.67
C LEU A 202 -36.44 18.50 -5.88
N GLU A 203 -36.94 19.67 -6.27
CA GLU A 203 -38.10 20.32 -5.62
C GLU A 203 -39.38 19.46 -5.72
N ARG A 204 -39.59 18.76 -6.85
CA ARG A 204 -40.67 17.79 -7.04
C ARG A 204 -40.55 16.58 -6.10
N THR A 205 -39.33 16.10 -5.89
CA THR A 205 -39.04 14.94 -5.03
C THR A 205 -39.21 15.26 -3.54
N PHE A 206 -38.71 16.41 -3.07
CA PHE A 206 -38.90 16.87 -1.69
C PHE A 206 -40.38 17.18 -1.36
N SER A 207 -41.15 17.70 -2.32
CA SER A 207 -42.58 17.94 -2.12
C SER A 207 -43.44 16.67 -2.17
N ALA A 208 -43.00 15.62 -2.87
CA ALA A 208 -43.60 14.28 -2.81
C ALA A 208 -43.38 13.60 -1.44
N SER A 209 -42.20 13.74 -0.85
CA SER A 209 -41.87 13.21 0.49
C SER A 209 -42.84 13.73 1.58
N LYS A 210 -43.15 15.03 1.58
CA LYS A 210 -44.12 15.66 2.51
C LYS A 210 -45.54 15.08 2.43
N ARG A 211 -45.94 14.40 1.35
CA ARG A 211 -47.28 13.80 1.21
C ARG A 211 -47.41 12.38 1.78
N ARG A 212 -46.32 11.71 2.18
CA ARG A 212 -46.36 10.33 2.71
C ARG A 212 -46.43 10.22 4.25
N HIS A 213 -46.30 11.32 5.00
CA HIS A 213 -46.27 11.31 6.48
C HIS A 213 -47.46 12.05 7.14
N SER A 214 -48.69 11.64 6.83
CA SER A 214 -49.91 12.17 7.48
C SER A 214 -50.75 11.10 8.18
N ARG A 215 -50.12 10.15 8.91
CA ARG A 215 -50.87 9.12 9.66
C ARG A 215 -50.17 8.50 10.89
N SER A 216 -49.74 9.33 11.84
CA SER A 216 -49.67 8.94 13.26
C SER A 216 -49.69 10.19 14.16
N LYS A 217 -50.74 10.35 14.97
CA LYS A 217 -50.77 11.35 16.05
C LYS A 217 -50.37 10.67 17.35
N GLU A 218 -49.09 10.77 17.71
CA GLU A 218 -48.63 10.47 19.06
C GLU A 218 -47.58 11.48 19.49
N SER A 219 -47.72 12.01 20.70
CA SER A 219 -46.95 13.15 21.21
C SER A 219 -45.54 12.72 21.63
N TYR A 220 -44.56 12.86 20.73
CA TYR A 220 -43.17 12.61 21.08
C TYR A 220 -42.51 13.83 21.72
N ASN A 221 -42.00 13.65 22.94
CA ASN A 221 -41.37 14.72 23.72
C ASN A 221 -40.09 15.23 23.06
N ALA A 222 -40.04 16.52 22.70
CA ALA A 222 -38.89 17.21 22.12
C ALA A 222 -37.76 17.50 23.14
N LYS A 223 -37.38 16.53 23.96
CA LYS A 223 -36.36 16.65 25.03
C LYS A 223 -35.42 15.44 25.15
N ARG A 224 -34.98 14.85 24.04
CA ARG A 224 -33.74 14.02 23.99
C ARG A 224 -33.21 13.73 22.58
N TYR A 225 -32.75 14.77 21.89
CA TYR A 225 -31.85 14.63 20.76
C TYR A 225 -30.59 15.47 21.04
N PRO A 226 -29.36 14.90 20.99
CA PRO A 226 -28.17 15.72 20.89
C PRO A 226 -28.24 16.50 19.56
N ALA A 227 -27.96 17.79 19.61
CA ALA A 227 -27.99 18.65 18.43
C ALA A 227 -26.88 18.28 17.43
N SER A 228 -27.06 18.71 16.18
CA SER A 228 -26.06 18.73 15.10
C SER A 228 -25.39 17.38 14.75
N PHE A 229 -26.04 16.64 13.84
CA PHE A 229 -25.34 16.01 12.69
C PHE A 229 -24.40 17.06 12.07
N PRO A 230 -23.15 16.73 11.69
CA PRO A 230 -22.05 17.68 11.73
C PRO A 230 -22.38 18.94 10.94
N GLU A 231 -22.45 20.08 11.65
CA GLU A 231 -22.36 21.38 10.99
C GLU A 231 -21.08 21.35 10.12
N PRO A 232 -21.08 21.97 8.93
CA PRO A 232 -19.83 22.22 8.26
C PRO A 232 -18.92 22.96 9.26
N LEU A 233 -17.67 22.51 9.41
CA LEU A 233 -16.70 23.15 10.31
C LEU A 233 -16.34 24.59 9.89
N GLY A 234 -17.03 25.16 8.89
CA GLY A 234 -17.03 26.56 8.49
C GLY A 234 -17.72 27.52 9.48
N LYS A 235 -17.42 27.38 10.78
CA LYS A 235 -17.40 28.56 11.65
C LYS A 235 -16.07 29.29 11.43
N ARG A 236 -16.08 30.60 11.65
CA ARG A 236 -14.93 31.44 11.28
C ARG A 236 -13.66 31.03 11.98
N TRP A 237 -12.53 31.04 11.26
CA TRP A 237 -11.21 31.02 11.87
C TRP A 237 -11.19 32.26 12.80
N PRO A 238 -11.32 32.08 14.12
CA PRO A 238 -11.52 33.19 15.03
C PRO A 238 -10.27 34.07 15.01
N SER A 239 -10.48 35.36 14.85
CA SER A 239 -9.45 36.39 15.01
C SER A 239 -8.81 36.36 16.41
N GLU A 240 -9.40 35.64 17.36
CA GLU A 240 -8.85 35.39 18.68
C GLU A 240 -7.62 34.47 18.65
N TRP A 241 -7.44 33.62 17.61
CA TRP A 241 -6.26 32.75 17.48
C TRP A 241 -4.98 33.50 17.06
N GLU A 242 -5.09 34.78 16.71
CA GLU A 242 -3.92 35.65 16.46
C GLU A 242 -3.14 35.96 17.75
N LYS A 243 -3.69 35.68 18.93
CA LYS A 243 -3.12 36.08 20.23
C LYS A 243 -2.22 35.04 20.90
N ASP A 244 -2.48 33.75 20.68
CA ASP A 244 -1.83 32.66 21.43
C ASP A 244 -0.95 31.73 20.55
N GLY A 245 -0.69 32.13 19.31
CA GLY A 245 0.07 31.35 18.32
C GLY A 245 -0.83 30.49 17.42
N TRP A 246 -0.32 30.16 16.23
CA TRP A 246 -1.09 29.56 15.14
C TRP A 246 -1.43 28.06 15.29
N GLU A 247 -0.89 27.38 16.30
CA GLU A 247 -1.06 25.93 16.48
C GLU A 247 -2.18 25.59 17.48
N PRO A 248 -3.13 24.68 17.15
CA PRO A 248 -4.15 24.23 18.08
C PRO A 248 -3.56 23.46 19.28
N SER A 249 -4.12 23.65 20.48
CA SER A 249 -3.69 22.90 21.66
C SER A 249 -4.02 21.39 21.57
N VAL A 250 -3.23 20.55 22.25
CA VAL A 250 -3.42 19.09 22.29
C VAL A 250 -4.82 18.69 22.78
N GLU A 251 -5.33 19.35 23.83
CA GLU A 251 -6.72 19.14 24.32
C GLU A 251 -7.75 19.39 23.20
N ARG A 252 -7.50 20.40 22.37
CA ARG A 252 -8.39 20.77 21.29
C ARG A 252 -8.34 19.78 20.12
N CYS A 253 -7.16 19.29 19.75
CA CYS A 253 -7.01 18.25 18.74
C CYS A 253 -7.64 16.92 19.19
N ASN A 254 -7.58 16.62 20.49
CA ASN A 254 -8.16 15.39 21.04
C ASN A 254 -9.70 15.42 21.19
N LYS A 255 -10.39 16.48 20.74
CA LYS A 255 -11.87 16.55 20.76
C LYS A 255 -12.53 15.57 19.78
N HIS A 256 -11.84 15.23 18.70
CA HIS A 256 -12.28 14.26 17.70
C HIS A 256 -11.14 13.28 17.40
N THR A 257 -11.44 12.13 16.80
CA THR A 257 -10.39 11.26 16.25
C THR A 257 -9.77 11.96 15.04
N TRP A 258 -8.44 12.00 14.97
CA TRP A 258 -7.70 12.86 14.02
C TRP A 258 -8.23 12.78 12.57
N TRP A 259 -8.48 11.58 12.03
CA TRP A 259 -8.94 11.40 10.65
C TRP A 259 -10.29 12.08 10.33
N TRP A 260 -11.11 12.43 11.34
CA TRP A 260 -12.32 13.22 11.12
C TRP A 260 -12.03 14.64 10.60
N TYR A 261 -10.84 15.19 10.84
CA TYR A 261 -10.47 16.53 10.38
C TYR A 261 -10.23 16.62 8.87
N TYR A 262 -10.04 15.50 8.15
CA TYR A 262 -10.06 15.47 6.68
C TYR A 262 -11.40 15.97 6.13
N PHE A 263 -12.51 15.61 6.78
CA PHE A 263 -13.86 16.11 6.48
C PHE A 263 -14.10 17.55 6.97
N SER A 264 -13.05 18.31 7.30
CA SER A 264 -13.17 19.76 7.52
C SER A 264 -13.03 20.52 6.21
N TYR A 265 -13.82 21.59 6.06
CA TYR A 265 -13.71 22.50 4.93
C TYR A 265 -12.30 23.13 4.80
N ALA A 266 -11.63 23.36 5.94
CA ALA A 266 -10.29 23.93 5.97
C ALA A 266 -9.23 23.00 5.37
N VAL A 267 -9.20 21.72 5.80
CA VAL A 267 -8.27 20.73 5.23
C VAL A 267 -8.58 20.47 3.77
N SER A 268 -9.86 20.25 3.43
CA SER A 268 -10.30 20.00 2.05
C SER A 268 -9.89 21.14 1.08
N ARG A 269 -10.06 22.40 1.49
CA ARG A 269 -9.63 23.56 0.69
C ARG A 269 -8.12 23.71 0.62
N ALA A 270 -7.38 23.39 1.68
CA ALA A 270 -5.91 23.47 1.70
C ALA A 270 -5.28 22.49 0.69
N PHE A 271 -5.78 21.24 0.63
CA PHE A 271 -5.38 20.29 -0.41
C PHE A 271 -5.73 20.78 -1.82
N GLN A 272 -6.92 21.35 -2.03
CA GLN A 272 -7.29 21.90 -3.33
C GLN A 272 -6.41 23.10 -3.73
N ASP A 273 -6.07 24.00 -2.79
CA ASP A 273 -5.14 25.11 -3.00
C ASP A 273 -3.73 24.59 -3.38
N LEU A 274 -3.27 23.48 -2.77
CA LEU A 274 -2.02 22.80 -3.13
C LEU A 274 -2.05 22.22 -4.55
N TYR A 275 -3.10 21.47 -4.92
CA TYR A 275 -3.24 20.86 -6.24
C TYR A 275 -3.45 21.86 -7.38
N GLU A 276 -4.15 22.96 -7.10
CA GLU A 276 -4.30 24.10 -8.02
C GLU A 276 -3.00 24.93 -8.14
N ASN A 277 -1.96 24.59 -7.35
CA ASN A 277 -0.71 25.36 -7.19
C ASN A 277 -0.96 26.84 -6.83
N LYS A 278 -2.03 27.09 -6.07
CA LYS A 278 -2.37 28.42 -5.60
C LYS A 278 -1.28 28.89 -4.65
N TRP A 279 -0.94 30.19 -4.75
CA TRP A 279 0.18 30.79 -4.01
C TRP A 279 1.56 30.12 -4.27
N GLY A 280 1.68 29.29 -5.31
CA GLY A 280 2.88 28.52 -5.62
C GLY A 280 3.12 27.30 -4.72
N TRP A 281 2.13 26.85 -3.92
CA TRP A 281 2.33 25.77 -2.95
C TRP A 281 2.79 24.43 -3.56
N GLY A 282 2.31 24.09 -4.75
CA GLY A 282 2.79 22.91 -5.48
C GLY A 282 4.24 23.07 -5.94
N ASP A 283 4.65 24.28 -6.32
CA ASP A 283 6.04 24.59 -6.69
C ASP A 283 6.95 24.64 -5.45
N LEU A 284 6.44 25.06 -4.28
CA LEU A 284 7.16 24.96 -3.01
C LEU A 284 7.47 23.48 -2.69
N LEU A 285 6.49 22.58 -2.84
CA LEU A 285 6.68 21.15 -2.63
C LEU A 285 7.58 20.52 -3.71
N ALA A 286 7.50 21.00 -4.95
CA ALA A 286 8.42 20.61 -6.01
C ALA A 286 9.87 21.00 -5.67
N ARG A 287 10.12 22.20 -5.11
CA ARG A 287 11.45 22.61 -4.62
C ARG A 287 11.92 21.75 -3.44
N TYR A 288 11.04 21.41 -2.50
CA TYR A 288 11.34 20.44 -1.43
C TYR A 288 11.83 19.11 -2.04
N TRP A 289 11.11 18.59 -3.04
CA TRP A 289 11.47 17.34 -3.72
C TRP A 289 12.78 17.44 -4.50
N THR A 290 13.05 18.56 -5.17
CA THR A 290 14.36 18.83 -5.79
C THR A 290 15.47 18.78 -4.74
N THR A 291 15.28 19.38 -3.55
CA THR A 291 16.27 19.37 -2.47
C THR A 291 16.51 17.97 -1.91
N VAL A 292 15.45 17.20 -1.66
CA VAL A 292 15.57 15.79 -1.21
C VAL A 292 16.28 14.96 -2.26
N ALA A 293 15.80 14.95 -3.51
CA ALA A 293 16.39 14.14 -4.57
C ALA A 293 17.88 14.50 -4.80
N GLN A 294 18.21 15.80 -4.89
CA GLN A 294 19.60 16.26 -5.02
C GLN A 294 20.50 15.90 -3.81
N THR A 295 19.93 15.71 -2.61
CA THR A 295 20.68 15.30 -1.42
C THR A 295 20.96 13.78 -1.39
N PHE A 296 20.04 12.98 -1.95
CA PHE A 296 20.06 11.52 -1.84
C PHE A 296 20.39 10.79 -3.15
N LYS A 297 20.61 11.51 -4.26
CA LYS A 297 20.86 10.88 -5.56
C LYS A 297 22.13 10.02 -5.63
N ASP A 298 23.14 10.36 -4.84
CA ASP A 298 24.40 9.61 -4.77
C ASP A 298 24.40 8.55 -3.65
N GLU A 299 23.27 8.38 -2.93
CA GLU A 299 23.13 7.38 -1.86
C GLU A 299 22.63 6.03 -2.40
N PRO A 300 23.48 4.98 -2.47
CA PRO A 300 23.10 3.66 -2.99
C PRO A 300 22.12 2.90 -2.07
N GLY A 301 21.83 3.43 -0.88
CA GLY A 301 20.80 2.89 0.01
C GLY A 301 19.37 3.19 -0.44
N VAL A 302 19.15 4.22 -1.28
CA VAL A 302 17.81 4.73 -1.57
C VAL A 302 17.23 4.04 -2.81
N ILE A 303 16.10 3.35 -2.67
CA ILE A 303 15.41 2.71 -3.82
C ILE A 303 14.66 3.72 -4.67
N GLY A 304 14.17 4.79 -4.04
CA GLY A 304 13.18 5.67 -4.63
C GLY A 304 12.62 6.74 -3.70
N TYR A 305 11.72 7.52 -4.29
CA TYR A 305 11.06 8.68 -3.70
C TYR A 305 9.54 8.54 -3.80
N GLU A 306 8.82 8.54 -2.68
CA GLU A 306 7.36 8.45 -2.63
C GLU A 306 6.73 9.83 -2.45
N LEU A 307 6.07 10.30 -3.51
CA LEU A 307 5.79 11.72 -3.74
C LEU A 307 4.92 12.40 -2.67
N MET A 308 3.97 11.68 -2.08
CA MET A 308 3.10 12.18 -1.01
C MET A 308 2.31 11.04 -0.35
N ASN A 309 2.41 10.94 0.97
CA ASN A 309 1.62 10.06 1.81
C ASN A 309 0.12 10.40 1.78
N GLU A 310 -0.74 9.39 1.65
CA GLU A 310 -2.22 9.46 1.77
C GLU A 310 -2.89 10.72 1.17
N PRO A 311 -2.90 10.88 -0.17
CA PRO A 311 -3.54 12.02 -0.83
C PRO A 311 -5.04 12.17 -0.51
N TRP A 312 -5.42 13.33 0.03
CA TRP A 312 -6.83 13.70 0.19
C TRP A 312 -7.42 14.21 -1.15
N PRO A 313 -8.70 13.96 -1.48
CA PRO A 313 -9.27 14.34 -2.79
C PRO A 313 -9.24 15.82 -3.16
N GLY A 314 -9.19 16.73 -2.18
CA GLY A 314 -9.30 18.17 -2.38
C GLY A 314 -10.61 18.72 -1.80
N ASP A 315 -11.21 19.72 -2.48
CA ASP A 315 -12.34 20.50 -1.96
C ASP A 315 -13.68 19.79 -2.17
N ILE A 316 -13.91 18.73 -1.39
CA ILE A 316 -15.14 17.90 -1.44
C ILE A 316 -16.43 18.65 -1.11
N PHE A 317 -16.33 19.89 -0.61
CA PHE A 317 -17.49 20.76 -0.33
C PHE A 317 -17.89 21.58 -1.56
N ARG A 318 -16.91 21.98 -2.38
CA ARG A 318 -17.13 22.65 -3.66
C ARG A 318 -17.42 21.66 -4.80
N ASP A 319 -16.73 20.51 -4.81
CA ASP A 319 -16.96 19.43 -5.79
C ASP A 319 -17.05 18.06 -5.07
N PRO A 320 -18.25 17.65 -4.64
CA PRO A 320 -18.46 16.35 -4.00
C PRO A 320 -18.11 15.14 -4.88
N LEU A 321 -18.02 15.32 -6.21
CA LEU A 321 -17.63 14.23 -7.12
C LEU A 321 -16.18 13.78 -6.91
N LEU A 322 -15.34 14.58 -6.25
CA LEU A 322 -13.99 14.21 -5.85
C LEU A 322 -13.95 12.98 -4.91
N LEU A 323 -15.06 12.67 -4.22
CA LEU A 323 -15.19 11.44 -3.41
C LEU A 323 -15.48 10.17 -4.23
N LEU A 324 -15.76 10.29 -5.54
CA LEU A 324 -15.94 9.13 -6.41
C LEU A 324 -14.56 8.60 -6.85
N PRO A 325 -14.31 7.28 -6.79
CA PRO A 325 -13.02 6.71 -7.16
C PRO A 325 -12.54 7.15 -8.54
N GLY A 326 -11.25 7.46 -8.65
CA GLY A 326 -10.59 7.92 -9.85
C GLY A 326 -10.91 9.36 -10.29
N VAL A 327 -11.90 10.03 -9.70
CA VAL A 327 -12.25 11.41 -10.09
C VAL A 327 -11.19 12.40 -9.60
N ALA A 328 -10.82 12.36 -8.32
CA ALA A 328 -9.77 13.24 -7.79
C ALA A 328 -8.37 12.86 -8.31
N ASP A 329 -8.07 11.57 -8.48
CA ASP A 329 -6.89 11.09 -9.19
C ASP A 329 -6.73 11.77 -10.56
N SER A 330 -7.80 11.79 -11.37
CA SER A 330 -7.75 12.32 -12.75
C SER A 330 -7.80 13.85 -12.83
N ARG A 331 -8.52 14.52 -11.92
CA ARG A 331 -8.70 15.99 -11.91
C ARG A 331 -7.58 16.73 -11.18
N ASN A 332 -7.15 16.21 -10.03
CA ASN A 332 -6.18 16.85 -9.14
C ASN A 332 -4.81 16.15 -9.21
N LEU A 333 -4.72 14.87 -8.82
CA LEU A 333 -3.42 14.21 -8.63
C LEU A 333 -2.61 14.07 -9.92
N ALA A 334 -3.25 13.77 -11.06
CA ALA A 334 -2.57 13.61 -12.34
C ALA A 334 -1.76 14.87 -12.71
N ARG A 335 -2.33 16.08 -12.59
CA ARG A 335 -1.60 17.33 -12.86
C ARG A 335 -0.56 17.64 -11.78
N PHE A 336 -0.89 17.39 -10.52
CA PHE A 336 -0.02 17.63 -9.38
C PHE A 336 1.26 16.79 -9.45
N TYR A 337 1.14 15.49 -9.72
CA TYR A 337 2.28 14.60 -9.86
C TYR A 337 3.14 14.88 -11.09
N GLU A 338 2.61 15.48 -12.17
CA GLU A 338 3.47 15.95 -13.27
C GLU A 338 4.45 17.05 -12.83
N ASN A 339 4.08 17.91 -11.87
CA ASN A 339 5.01 18.90 -11.32
C ASN A 339 6.09 18.23 -10.47
N LEU A 340 5.68 17.38 -9.53
CA LEU A 340 6.61 16.74 -8.58
C LEU A 340 7.56 15.74 -9.26
N GLN A 341 7.07 14.93 -10.21
CA GLN A 341 7.90 13.97 -10.95
C GLN A 341 8.97 14.70 -11.78
N ALA A 342 8.62 15.82 -12.42
CA ALA A 342 9.55 16.61 -13.21
C ALA A 342 10.64 17.23 -12.33
N ALA A 343 10.28 17.70 -11.13
CA ALA A 343 11.22 18.24 -10.16
C ALA A 343 12.22 17.19 -9.66
N VAL A 344 11.77 15.99 -9.28
CA VAL A 344 12.64 14.87 -8.88
C VAL A 344 13.55 14.46 -10.05
N ARG A 345 12.98 14.18 -11.23
CA ARG A 345 13.73 13.66 -12.39
C ARG A 345 14.66 14.68 -13.04
N SER A 346 14.50 15.97 -12.75
CA SER A 346 15.46 17.01 -13.15
C SER A 346 16.83 16.86 -12.47
N VAL A 347 16.91 16.15 -11.33
CA VAL A 347 18.15 15.95 -10.54
C VAL A 347 18.51 14.49 -10.33
N ASP A 348 17.53 13.57 -10.29
CA ASP A 348 17.71 12.12 -10.23
C ASP A 348 16.69 11.40 -11.15
N PRO A 349 17.06 11.05 -12.38
CA PRO A 349 16.22 10.25 -13.28
C PRO A 349 16.34 8.73 -13.04
N GLU A 350 17.25 8.28 -12.16
CA GLU A 350 17.63 6.87 -12.05
C GLU A 350 16.90 6.11 -10.96
N LYS A 351 16.55 6.76 -9.85
CA LYS A 351 15.76 6.10 -8.79
C LYS A 351 14.30 5.92 -9.17
N LEU A 352 13.66 4.94 -8.53
CA LEU A 352 12.24 4.71 -8.71
C LEU A 352 11.42 5.86 -8.14
N LEU A 353 10.37 6.26 -8.85
CA LEU A 353 9.37 7.18 -8.35
C LEU A 353 8.17 6.39 -7.84
N PHE A 354 7.80 6.57 -6.58
CA PHE A 354 6.62 5.97 -5.98
C PHE A 354 5.50 7.04 -5.93
N PHE A 355 4.28 6.64 -6.27
CA PHE A 355 3.10 7.51 -6.18
C PHE A 355 1.91 6.72 -5.64
N GLU A 356 1.13 7.37 -4.78
CA GLU A 356 -0.14 6.84 -4.27
C GLU A 356 -1.32 7.33 -5.12
N THR A 357 -2.47 6.70 -4.95
CA THR A 357 -3.78 7.24 -5.34
C THR A 357 -4.46 7.83 -4.12
N ILE A 358 -5.67 8.39 -4.25
CA ILE A 358 -6.53 8.63 -3.08
C ILE A 358 -6.63 7.34 -2.23
N THR A 359 -6.37 7.43 -0.92
CA THR A 359 -6.20 6.27 -0.02
C THR A 359 -7.40 5.31 -0.02
N PHE A 360 -8.61 5.84 -0.22
CA PHE A 360 -9.85 5.06 -0.21
C PHE A 360 -10.33 4.60 -1.60
N ASP A 361 -9.58 4.86 -2.67
CA ASP A 361 -9.90 4.47 -4.06
C ASP A 361 -9.67 2.97 -4.28
N ASN A 362 -10.54 2.17 -3.66
CA ASN A 362 -10.46 0.72 -3.54
C ASN A 362 -10.44 -0.05 -4.87
N PHE A 363 -10.99 0.52 -5.95
CA PHE A 363 -11.31 -0.24 -7.18
C PHE A 363 -10.62 0.27 -8.45
N TRP A 364 -10.38 1.57 -8.58
CA TRP A 364 -9.95 2.18 -9.84
C TRP A 364 -9.07 3.40 -9.58
N CYS A 365 -7.97 3.52 -10.32
CA CYS A 365 -7.11 4.69 -10.33
C CYS A 365 -7.44 5.58 -11.54
N GLY A 366 -7.63 6.88 -11.30
CA GLY A 366 -7.99 7.85 -12.34
C GLY A 366 -6.88 8.21 -13.32
N LEU A 367 -5.62 7.86 -13.01
CA LEU A 367 -4.48 8.20 -13.87
C LEU A 367 -4.54 7.40 -15.19
N LYS A 368 -4.29 8.10 -16.30
CA LYS A 368 -4.22 7.50 -17.65
C LYS A 368 -2.88 6.85 -17.96
N THR A 369 -1.82 7.29 -17.27
CA THR A 369 -0.43 6.84 -17.40
C THR A 369 0.29 7.14 -16.09
N VAL A 370 1.47 6.55 -15.88
CA VAL A 370 2.35 6.92 -14.76
C VAL A 370 2.72 8.41 -14.83
N PRO A 371 3.01 9.08 -13.70
CA PRO A 371 3.59 10.42 -13.70
C PRO A 371 4.81 10.51 -14.64
N GLY A 372 4.79 11.48 -15.56
CA GLY A 372 5.78 11.70 -16.62
C GLY A 372 5.54 10.94 -17.92
N GLY A 373 4.49 10.10 -17.99
CA GLY A 373 4.11 9.35 -19.18
C GLY A 373 4.85 8.04 -19.40
N GLN A 374 4.49 7.34 -20.48
CA GLN A 374 4.88 5.95 -20.78
C GLN A 374 6.40 5.69 -20.73
N GLN A 375 7.22 6.68 -21.08
CA GLN A 375 8.69 6.62 -21.04
C GLN A 375 9.27 6.32 -19.64
N TRP A 376 8.50 6.53 -18.57
CA TRP A 376 8.92 6.27 -17.18
C TRP A 376 8.24 5.04 -16.54
N GLN A 377 7.57 4.21 -17.33
CA GLN A 377 6.92 2.97 -16.87
C GLN A 377 7.91 2.03 -16.16
N ASN A 378 9.13 1.93 -16.68
CA ASN A 378 10.23 1.16 -16.11
C ASN A 378 10.89 1.78 -14.86
N LYS A 379 10.47 2.97 -14.42
CA LYS A 379 11.04 3.72 -13.27
C LYS A 379 9.96 4.26 -12.32
N THR A 380 8.74 3.71 -12.36
CA THR A 380 7.63 4.19 -11.52
C THR A 380 6.92 3.03 -10.83
N VAL A 381 6.53 3.22 -9.57
CA VAL A 381 5.80 2.25 -8.74
C VAL A 381 4.51 2.89 -8.22
N LEU A 382 3.38 2.19 -8.38
CA LEU A 382 2.15 2.49 -7.66
C LEU A 382 2.29 1.98 -6.22
N SER A 383 2.52 2.90 -5.28
CA SER A 383 2.37 2.62 -3.87
C SER A 383 0.90 2.73 -3.44
N TYR A 384 0.57 2.07 -2.34
CA TYR A 384 -0.78 2.05 -1.79
C TYR A 384 -0.77 1.52 -0.36
N HIS A 385 -1.80 1.89 0.39
CA HIS A 385 -2.01 1.44 1.76
C HIS A 385 -3.13 0.40 1.83
N TYR A 386 -3.15 -0.39 2.92
CA TYR A 386 -4.24 -1.29 3.26
C TYR A 386 -4.67 -1.14 4.72
N TYR A 387 -5.85 -0.56 4.90
CA TYR A 387 -6.50 -0.38 6.19
C TYR A 387 -7.97 -0.80 6.11
N THR A 388 -8.50 -1.43 7.16
CA THR A 388 -9.94 -1.77 7.21
C THR A 388 -10.60 -1.18 8.44
N PRO A 389 -11.36 -0.07 8.29
CA PRO A 389 -11.64 0.70 7.07
C PRO A 389 -10.44 1.54 6.55
N PRO A 390 -10.45 2.05 5.30
CA PRO A 390 -11.56 2.10 4.33
C PRO A 390 -11.59 0.93 3.32
N ASN A 391 -10.56 0.08 3.28
CA ASN A 391 -10.51 -1.08 2.40
C ASN A 391 -11.34 -2.25 2.94
N PHE A 392 -11.78 -3.13 2.03
CA PHE A 392 -12.69 -4.24 2.33
C PHE A 392 -11.95 -5.52 2.76
N SER A 393 -10.95 -5.92 1.98
CA SER A 393 -10.14 -7.12 2.20
C SER A 393 -8.74 -7.00 1.57
N SER A 394 -7.75 -7.66 2.16
CA SER A 394 -6.34 -7.62 1.70
C SER A 394 -6.20 -8.21 0.29
N ASN A 395 -6.77 -9.40 0.07
CA ASN A 395 -6.78 -10.05 -1.24
C ASN A 395 -7.37 -9.16 -2.34
N GLN A 396 -8.48 -8.47 -2.07
CA GLN A 396 -9.06 -7.52 -3.02
C GLN A 396 -8.12 -6.34 -3.27
N ALA A 397 -7.55 -5.75 -2.22
CA ALA A 397 -6.61 -4.64 -2.38
C ALA A 397 -5.44 -5.05 -3.30
N PHE A 398 -4.73 -6.14 -3.00
CA PHE A 398 -3.66 -6.66 -3.85
C PHE A 398 -4.13 -6.95 -5.29
N SER A 399 -5.30 -7.59 -5.46
CA SER A 399 -5.87 -7.90 -6.77
C SER A 399 -6.18 -6.66 -7.60
N GLU A 400 -6.85 -5.64 -7.04
CA GLU A 400 -7.17 -4.41 -7.76
C GLU A 400 -5.91 -3.57 -8.04
N ARG A 401 -4.98 -3.45 -7.08
CA ARG A 401 -3.71 -2.72 -7.30
C ARG A 401 -2.86 -3.37 -8.38
N LEU A 402 -2.82 -4.70 -8.47
CA LEU A 402 -2.13 -5.39 -9.56
C LEU A 402 -2.83 -5.25 -10.91
N LYS A 403 -4.15 -5.06 -10.97
CA LYS A 403 -4.84 -4.70 -12.23
C LYS A 403 -4.43 -3.30 -12.68
N GLU A 404 -4.45 -2.32 -11.78
CA GLU A 404 -4.07 -0.94 -12.10
C GLU A 404 -2.58 -0.82 -12.45
N SER A 405 -1.71 -1.52 -11.72
CA SER A 405 -0.28 -1.68 -12.01
C SER A 405 -0.03 -2.18 -13.44
N ARG A 406 -0.71 -3.26 -13.86
CA ARG A 406 -0.63 -3.77 -15.25
C ARG A 406 -1.25 -2.81 -16.28
N ARG A 407 -2.33 -2.11 -15.95
CA ARG A 407 -2.96 -1.09 -16.81
C ARG A 407 -2.03 0.09 -17.07
N LEU A 408 -1.30 0.52 -16.04
CA LEU A 408 -0.32 1.60 -16.10
C LEU A 408 1.07 1.14 -16.58
N ARG A 409 1.32 -0.18 -16.57
CA ARG A 409 2.60 -0.87 -16.83
C ARG A 409 3.72 -0.38 -15.91
N CYS A 410 3.41 -0.29 -14.62
CA CYS A 410 4.34 0.17 -13.58
C CYS A 410 4.57 -0.92 -12.53
N GLY A 411 5.41 -0.63 -11.53
CA GLY A 411 5.54 -1.50 -10.36
C GLY A 411 4.34 -1.34 -9.43
N SER A 412 4.17 -2.26 -8.47
CA SER A 412 3.28 -2.01 -7.33
C SER A 412 3.83 -2.57 -6.02
N MET A 413 3.55 -1.86 -4.92
CA MET A 413 4.06 -2.19 -3.58
C MET A 413 3.12 -1.67 -2.49
N LEU A 414 2.79 -2.52 -1.51
CA LEU A 414 2.06 -2.10 -0.31
C LEU A 414 3.02 -1.33 0.60
N THR A 415 2.82 -0.02 0.77
CA THR A 415 3.72 0.83 1.58
C THR A 415 3.27 0.99 3.03
N GLU A 416 2.02 0.62 3.34
CA GLU A 416 1.49 0.74 4.68
C GLU A 416 0.31 -0.21 4.98
N PHE A 417 0.33 -0.86 6.14
CA PHE A 417 -0.80 -1.58 6.75
C PHE A 417 -0.55 -1.76 8.24
N PHE A 418 -1.60 -1.94 9.04
CA PHE A 418 -1.44 -2.17 10.49
C PHE A 418 -0.72 -3.51 10.78
N ILE A 419 0.46 -3.44 11.40
CA ILE A 419 1.12 -4.63 11.96
C ILE A 419 0.54 -5.03 13.34
N SER A 420 -0.26 -4.16 13.95
CA SER A 420 -0.89 -4.39 15.25
C SER A 420 -2.41 -4.45 15.08
N THR A 421 -3.08 -5.31 15.85
CA THR A 421 -4.55 -5.39 15.77
C THR A 421 -5.19 -4.19 16.46
N GLU A 422 -5.73 -3.25 15.69
CA GLU A 422 -6.67 -2.27 16.23
C GLU A 422 -7.77 -2.97 17.05
N ASN A 423 -8.02 -2.44 18.24
CA ASN A 423 -8.94 -3.06 19.19
C ASN A 423 -10.38 -2.98 18.63
N LYS A 424 -10.92 -4.12 18.17
CA LYS A 424 -12.15 -4.30 17.34
C LYS A 424 -13.43 -3.59 17.82
N LYS A 425 -13.43 -2.94 18.99
CA LYS A 425 -14.54 -2.15 19.54
C LYS A 425 -14.76 -0.80 18.83
N LYS A 426 -13.74 -0.20 18.17
CA LYS A 426 -13.87 1.13 17.52
C LYS A 426 -14.57 1.11 16.15
N SER A 427 -14.38 0.06 15.34
CA SER A 427 -14.83 0.01 13.93
C SER A 427 -16.35 0.06 13.73
N LYS A 428 -17.16 -0.25 14.76
CA LYS A 428 -18.63 -0.35 14.65
C LYS A 428 -19.33 0.97 14.30
N LYS A 429 -18.70 2.13 14.56
CA LYS A 429 -19.22 3.45 14.19
C LYS A 429 -18.97 3.83 12.73
N PHE A 430 -17.92 3.29 12.10
CA PHE A 430 -17.56 3.60 10.71
C PHE A 430 -18.66 3.14 9.73
N TRP A 431 -19.08 1.87 9.84
CA TRP A 431 -20.10 1.26 8.98
C TRP A 431 -21.40 2.08 8.96
N GLN A 432 -21.90 2.42 10.15
CA GLN A 432 -23.10 3.24 10.30
C GLN A 432 -22.98 4.64 9.69
N PHE A 433 -21.78 5.16 9.41
CA PHE A 433 -21.59 6.46 8.77
C PHE A 433 -21.43 6.32 7.26
N ARG A 434 -20.54 5.43 6.80
CA ARG A 434 -20.33 5.15 5.38
C ARG A 434 -21.64 4.81 4.67
N ASP A 435 -22.46 3.94 5.27
CA ASP A 435 -23.71 3.49 4.65
C ASP A 435 -24.66 4.67 4.44
N ARG A 436 -24.76 5.60 5.40
CA ARG A 436 -25.56 6.84 5.27
C ARG A 436 -25.03 7.83 4.23
N VAL A 437 -23.71 7.94 4.06
CA VAL A 437 -23.10 8.83 3.04
C VAL A 437 -23.27 8.23 1.65
N LEU A 438 -23.09 6.91 1.49
CA LEU A 438 -23.30 6.22 0.22
C LEU A 438 -24.78 6.14 -0.16
N GLU A 439 -25.70 5.92 0.78
CA GLU A 439 -27.15 6.06 0.55
C GLU A 439 -27.47 7.47 0.03
N SER A 440 -26.96 8.52 0.70
CA SER A 440 -27.19 9.92 0.29
C SER A 440 -26.58 10.27 -1.08
N ALA A 441 -25.55 9.57 -1.54
CA ALA A 441 -24.92 9.76 -2.85
C ALA A 441 -25.59 8.89 -3.94
N ALA A 442 -26.04 7.68 -3.59
CA ALA A 442 -26.76 6.78 -4.49
C ALA A 442 -28.17 7.30 -4.80
N ASP A 443 -28.88 7.86 -3.82
CA ASP A 443 -30.18 8.52 -4.01
C ASP A 443 -30.11 9.70 -5.00
N VAL A 444 -28.92 10.32 -5.17
CA VAL A 444 -28.67 11.39 -6.15
C VAL A 444 -28.32 10.83 -7.54
N ALA A 445 -27.73 9.63 -7.60
CA ALA A 445 -27.37 8.97 -8.86
C ALA A 445 -28.55 8.22 -9.50
N GLU A 446 -29.31 7.43 -8.73
CA GLU A 446 -30.47 6.66 -9.24
C GLU A 446 -31.61 7.57 -9.76
N GLY A 447 -31.63 8.85 -9.35
CA GLY A 447 -32.55 9.86 -9.88
C GLY A 447 -32.38 10.21 -11.37
N THR A 448 -31.39 9.63 -12.07
CA THR A 448 -31.06 9.99 -13.47
C THR A 448 -31.28 8.90 -14.53
N GLU A 449 -31.68 7.68 -14.16
CA GLU A 449 -32.10 6.65 -15.14
C GLU A 449 -33.63 6.58 -15.25
N GLY A 450 -34.21 7.38 -16.17
CA GLY A 450 -35.66 7.56 -16.21
C GLY A 450 -36.32 7.91 -17.57
N ALA A 451 -35.66 7.71 -18.72
CA ALA A 451 -36.28 7.97 -20.03
C ALA A 451 -35.70 7.14 -21.20
N GLY A 452 -35.89 5.82 -21.19
CA GLY A 452 -35.56 4.92 -22.30
C GLY A 452 -36.20 3.53 -22.09
N PRO A 453 -36.61 2.80 -23.14
CA PRO A 453 -37.53 1.69 -22.97
C PRO A 453 -36.89 0.47 -22.29
N SER A 454 -37.62 -0.10 -21.33
CA SER A 454 -37.26 -1.29 -20.59
C SER A 454 -37.10 -2.53 -21.49
N VAL A 455 -35.87 -3.04 -21.61
CA VAL A 455 -35.63 -4.41 -22.07
C VAL A 455 -35.54 -5.32 -20.84
N SER A 456 -36.67 -5.91 -20.47
CA SER A 456 -36.72 -6.92 -19.42
C SER A 456 -36.11 -8.24 -19.90
N VAL A 457 -34.87 -8.55 -19.49
CA VAL A 457 -34.35 -9.92 -19.55
C VAL A 457 -34.98 -10.70 -18.41
N ALA A 458 -36.24 -11.11 -18.59
CA ALA A 458 -36.90 -12.06 -17.71
C ALA A 458 -36.25 -13.43 -17.90
N ALA A 459 -35.54 -13.92 -16.89
CA ALA A 459 -35.09 -15.31 -16.87
C ALA A 459 -36.32 -16.23 -16.86
N CYS A 460 -36.48 -17.04 -17.91
CA CYS A 460 -37.48 -18.10 -17.93
C CYS A 460 -37.08 -19.22 -16.96
N ASP A 461 -37.60 -19.16 -15.74
CA ASP A 461 -37.49 -20.26 -14.79
C ASP A 461 -38.49 -21.36 -15.18
N THR A 462 -38.00 -22.48 -15.72
CA THR A 462 -38.86 -23.57 -16.21
C THR A 462 -39.36 -24.44 -15.05
N GLY A 463 -40.41 -23.98 -14.37
CA GLY A 463 -41.10 -24.69 -13.28
C GLY A 463 -42.55 -25.04 -13.64
N LEU A 464 -42.80 -26.32 -13.95
CA LEU A 464 -44.13 -26.87 -14.28
C LEU A 464 -45.22 -26.57 -13.21
N GLN A 465 -46.30 -25.88 -13.59
CA GLN A 465 -47.65 -26.28 -13.18
C GLN A 465 -48.77 -25.85 -14.15
N LYS A 466 -49.71 -26.77 -14.35
CA LYS A 466 -50.80 -26.76 -15.35
C LYS A 466 -51.81 -25.61 -15.18
N ARG A 467 -52.09 -24.82 -16.23
CA ARG A 467 -53.37 -24.85 -17.02
C ARG A 467 -53.55 -23.64 -17.97
N SER A 468 -54.03 -23.96 -19.19
CA SER A 468 -54.84 -23.14 -20.12
C SER A 468 -54.43 -21.70 -20.51
N GLY A 469 -54.06 -21.53 -21.80
CA GLY A 469 -54.71 -20.53 -22.66
C GLY A 469 -53.85 -19.46 -23.35
N MET A 470 -53.91 -19.46 -24.69
CA MET A 470 -53.73 -18.32 -25.62
C MET A 470 -52.31 -17.75 -25.89
N ASP A 471 -51.73 -18.31 -26.96
CA ASP A 471 -51.39 -17.64 -28.24
C ASP A 471 -50.81 -16.20 -28.25
N CYS A 472 -49.79 -15.99 -29.09
CA CYS A 472 -49.01 -14.76 -29.20
C CYS A 472 -48.75 -14.45 -30.69
N SER A 473 -49.28 -13.34 -31.25
CA SER A 473 -49.10 -13.04 -32.67
C SER A 473 -49.09 -11.54 -33.07
N ARG A 474 -48.15 -11.19 -33.97
CA ARG A 474 -48.04 -9.95 -34.82
C ARG A 474 -47.69 -8.63 -34.07
N ALA A 475 -46.98 -7.63 -34.62
CA ALA A 475 -46.37 -7.33 -35.93
C ALA A 475 -45.16 -6.34 -35.73
N ARG A 476 -43.97 -6.48 -36.36
CA ARG A 476 -43.47 -6.02 -37.70
C ARG A 476 -43.18 -4.50 -37.91
N SER A 477 -42.03 -4.22 -38.57
CA SER A 477 -41.56 -2.98 -39.30
C SER A 477 -41.17 -1.71 -38.48
N SER A 478 -40.18 -0.86 -38.86
CA SER A 478 -39.17 -0.92 -39.95
C SER A 478 -38.03 0.17 -39.89
N SER A 479 -36.77 -0.28 -39.93
CA SER A 479 -35.58 0.24 -40.70
C SER A 479 -35.13 1.72 -40.75
N LYS A 480 -33.84 1.96 -40.41
CA LYS A 480 -32.70 2.48 -41.23
C LYS A 480 -31.49 2.80 -40.31
N ALA A 481 -30.39 2.04 -40.32
CA ALA A 481 -29.15 2.25 -41.11
C ALA A 481 -28.49 3.63 -40.89
N THR A 482 -27.21 3.79 -40.53
CA THR A 482 -26.00 2.91 -40.56
C THR A 482 -25.23 2.94 -39.22
N GLY A 483 -24.23 2.09 -38.91
CA GLY A 483 -23.66 0.93 -39.62
C GLY A 483 -22.11 0.89 -39.59
N LEU A 484 -21.52 -0.11 -38.90
CA LEU A 484 -20.09 -0.46 -38.90
C LEU A 484 -19.97 -1.98 -38.64
N ASP A 485 -19.36 -2.72 -39.57
CA ASP A 485 -19.30 -4.19 -39.58
C ASP A 485 -18.09 -4.74 -38.79
N TRP A 486 -18.30 -5.82 -38.04
CA TRP A 486 -17.26 -6.80 -37.71
C TRP A 486 -17.81 -8.20 -37.93
N LYS A 487 -17.32 -8.89 -38.96
CA LYS A 487 -17.69 -10.28 -39.25
C LYS A 487 -16.88 -11.24 -38.39
N ILE A 488 -17.57 -12.14 -37.71
CA ILE A 488 -17.02 -13.41 -37.21
C ILE A 488 -17.36 -14.48 -38.25
N THR A 489 -16.39 -15.33 -38.61
CA THR A 489 -16.57 -16.49 -39.49
C THR A 489 -16.51 -17.78 -38.70
N ASP A 490 -17.59 -18.57 -38.75
CA ASP A 490 -17.68 -19.91 -38.14
C ASP A 490 -17.17 -21.03 -39.06
N GLY A 491 -16.71 -22.13 -38.43
CA GLY A 491 -16.43 -23.43 -39.06
C GLY A 491 -15.07 -24.01 -38.61
N GLY A 492 -14.94 -25.20 -38.00
CA GLY A 492 -15.94 -26.20 -37.56
C GLY A 492 -15.63 -27.61 -38.07
N PHE A 493 -15.38 -28.59 -37.18
CA PHE A 493 -15.39 -30.06 -37.38
C PHE A 493 -15.32 -30.72 -35.98
N GLN A 494 -16.36 -31.40 -35.45
CA GLN A 494 -16.61 -32.86 -35.50
C GLN A 494 -15.37 -33.75 -35.19
N GLY A 495 -15.36 -34.75 -34.28
CA GLY A 495 -16.35 -35.25 -33.31
C GLY A 495 -16.51 -36.79 -33.32
N GLN A 496 -16.33 -37.50 -32.19
CA GLN A 496 -16.90 -38.86 -31.94
C GLN A 496 -16.72 -39.35 -30.48
N SER A 497 -17.44 -40.42 -30.10
CA SER A 497 -17.75 -40.81 -28.72
C SER A 497 -17.90 -42.34 -28.49
N SER A 498 -17.53 -42.83 -27.30
CA SER A 498 -18.02 -44.07 -26.63
C SER A 498 -17.48 -44.08 -25.17
N SER A 499 -18.22 -44.23 -24.05
CA SER A 499 -19.20 -45.28 -23.64
C SER A 499 -18.53 -46.67 -23.52
N GLU A 500 -18.74 -47.58 -22.54
CA GLU A 500 -19.71 -47.85 -21.44
C GLU A 500 -18.97 -48.60 -20.28
N GLU A 501 -19.42 -48.79 -19.03
CA GLU A 501 -20.41 -48.16 -18.12
C GLU A 501 -20.19 -48.73 -16.67
N SER A 502 -20.72 -48.11 -15.60
CA SER A 502 -21.19 -48.77 -14.34
C SER A 502 -21.67 -47.74 -13.31
N GLY A 503 -22.99 -47.53 -13.24
CA GLY A 503 -23.60 -46.57 -12.34
C GLY A 503 -23.94 -47.12 -10.95
N GLN A 504 -24.08 -46.21 -9.98
CA GLN A 504 -25.09 -46.37 -8.92
C GLN A 504 -25.68 -45.02 -8.52
N ILE A 505 -27.00 -45.02 -8.34
CA ILE A 505 -27.82 -43.85 -8.05
C ILE A 505 -27.73 -43.54 -6.56
N LEU A 506 -27.36 -42.31 -6.20
CA LEU A 506 -27.60 -41.75 -4.86
C LEU A 506 -28.39 -40.44 -4.95
N THR A 507 -29.30 -40.29 -3.98
CA THR A 507 -30.41 -39.35 -4.02
C THR A 507 -29.98 -37.90 -3.79
N ASN A 508 -30.57 -36.98 -4.55
CA ASN A 508 -30.33 -35.54 -4.44
C ASN A 508 -30.82 -34.97 -3.10
N SER A 509 -29.91 -34.81 -2.13
CA SER A 509 -29.99 -33.74 -1.15
C SER A 509 -29.12 -32.58 -1.65
N ARG A 510 -29.74 -31.59 -2.33
CA ARG A 510 -29.06 -30.34 -2.68
C ARG A 510 -28.73 -29.56 -1.41
N VAL A 511 -27.59 -29.87 -0.80
CA VAL A 511 -26.85 -28.87 -0.03
C VAL A 511 -26.38 -27.83 -1.04
N VAL A 512 -27.18 -26.78 -1.22
CA VAL A 512 -26.72 -25.55 -1.84
C VAL A 512 -25.65 -25.00 -0.91
N ARG A 513 -24.38 -25.36 -1.18
CA ARG A 513 -23.25 -24.60 -0.66
C ARG A 513 -23.42 -23.18 -1.22
N LYS A 514 -23.94 -22.28 -0.39
CA LYS A 514 -23.76 -20.84 -0.61
C LYS A 514 -22.27 -20.65 -0.92
N PRO A 515 -21.89 -19.82 -1.91
CA PRO A 515 -20.51 -19.40 -2.02
C PRO A 515 -20.17 -18.75 -0.69
N GLN A 516 -19.31 -19.42 0.07
CA GLN A 516 -18.80 -18.89 1.31
C GLN A 516 -17.87 -17.77 0.83
N LEU A 517 -18.31 -16.51 0.92
CA LEU A 517 -17.36 -15.41 1.00
C LEU A 517 -16.43 -15.81 2.14
N GLU A 518 -15.18 -16.13 1.82
CA GLU A 518 -14.14 -16.21 2.82
C GLU A 518 -14.09 -14.81 3.44
N LEU A 519 -14.63 -14.69 4.65
CA LEU A 519 -14.54 -13.48 5.45
C LEU A 519 -13.05 -13.19 5.59
N SER A 520 -12.60 -12.13 4.93
CA SER A 520 -11.18 -11.86 4.80
C SER A 520 -10.54 -11.73 6.17
N ASP A 521 -9.44 -12.46 6.36
CA ASP A 521 -8.66 -12.27 7.57
C ASP A 521 -7.90 -10.96 7.44
N ASN A 522 -8.46 -9.91 8.05
CA ASN A 522 -7.83 -8.60 8.14
C ASN A 522 -6.81 -8.54 9.29
N SER A 523 -6.37 -9.70 9.82
CA SER A 523 -5.19 -9.80 10.67
C SER A 523 -3.90 -9.59 9.86
N VAL A 524 -2.83 -9.31 10.60
CA VAL A 524 -1.44 -9.30 10.11
C VAL A 524 -1.13 -10.54 9.27
N ASP A 525 -1.49 -11.73 9.75
CA ASP A 525 -1.20 -12.99 9.06
C ASP A 525 -1.97 -13.11 7.73
N GLY A 526 -3.20 -12.58 7.69
CA GLY A 526 -4.02 -12.54 6.48
C GLY A 526 -3.58 -11.50 5.45
N VAL A 527 -3.00 -10.37 5.88
CA VAL A 527 -2.33 -9.42 4.97
C VAL A 527 -1.05 -10.02 4.40
N LEU A 528 -0.19 -10.58 5.26
CA LEU A 528 1.09 -11.18 4.85
C LEU A 528 0.88 -12.39 3.93
N LYS A 529 -0.10 -13.26 4.22
CA LYS A 529 -0.49 -14.37 3.33
C LYS A 529 -1.05 -13.89 1.99
N ALA A 530 -1.80 -12.79 1.98
CA ALA A 530 -2.28 -12.19 0.74
C ALA A 530 -1.13 -11.58 -0.08
N ALA A 531 -0.12 -10.98 0.57
CA ALA A 531 1.08 -10.48 -0.08
C ALA A 531 1.89 -11.62 -0.74
N ASP A 532 2.14 -12.73 -0.01
CA ASP A 532 2.78 -13.94 -0.52
C ASP A 532 2.03 -14.45 -1.78
N ALA A 533 0.71 -14.60 -1.69
CA ALA A 533 -0.14 -15.12 -2.77
C ALA A 533 -0.16 -14.25 -4.05
N HIS A 534 0.14 -12.95 -3.92
CA HIS A 534 0.23 -12.01 -5.03
C HIS A 534 1.69 -11.69 -5.42
N VAL A 535 2.67 -12.26 -4.71
CA VAL A 535 4.12 -12.00 -4.89
C VAL A 535 4.38 -10.48 -4.77
N GLN A 536 3.87 -9.87 -3.71
CA GLN A 536 3.92 -8.42 -3.49
C GLN A 536 4.77 -8.06 -2.27
N SER A 537 5.62 -7.06 -2.47
CA SER A 537 6.36 -6.36 -1.42
C SER A 537 5.42 -5.64 -0.45
N TRP A 538 5.81 -5.53 0.81
CA TRP A 538 5.06 -4.83 1.84
C TRP A 538 5.96 -4.07 2.83
N ILE A 539 5.44 -2.97 3.37
CA ILE A 539 6.01 -2.24 4.50
C ILE A 539 4.91 -2.05 5.55
N GLY A 540 5.20 -2.43 6.79
CA GLY A 540 4.24 -2.37 7.90
C GLY A 540 4.27 -1.06 8.68
N TRP A 541 3.13 -0.65 9.23
CA TRP A 541 2.97 0.48 10.15
C TRP A 541 2.80 -0.01 11.60
N GLU A 542 3.76 0.19 12.51
CA GLU A 542 5.04 0.92 12.39
C GLU A 542 6.16 0.30 13.25
N TYR A 543 7.43 0.68 13.05
CA TYR A 543 8.54 0.15 13.87
C TYR A 543 8.46 0.64 15.33
N LYS A 544 8.35 1.96 15.51
CA LYS A 544 8.14 2.66 16.79
C LYS A 544 7.25 3.86 16.51
N ALA A 545 6.57 4.37 17.53
CA ALA A 545 5.71 5.53 17.38
C ALA A 545 6.52 6.81 17.11
N PHE A 546 7.74 6.92 17.68
CA PHE A 546 8.66 8.07 17.67
C PHE A 546 8.10 9.39 18.22
N TYR A 547 6.89 9.78 17.82
CA TYR A 547 6.14 10.91 18.30
C TYR A 547 4.64 10.60 18.22
N THR A 548 3.99 10.36 19.35
CA THR A 548 2.56 9.98 19.40
C THR A 548 1.67 11.08 18.85
N LYS A 549 1.20 10.92 17.61
CA LYS A 549 0.37 11.87 16.88
C LYS A 549 -0.29 11.16 15.70
N THR A 550 -1.49 11.62 15.30
CA THR A 550 -2.27 11.08 14.17
C THR A 550 -2.32 9.54 14.17
N GLY A 551 -1.76 8.89 13.14
CA GLY A 551 -1.69 7.44 13.00
C GLY A 551 -0.58 6.74 13.81
N SER A 552 0.40 7.48 14.35
CA SER A 552 1.49 6.92 15.16
C SER A 552 1.09 6.85 16.63
N VAL A 553 0.99 5.63 17.18
CA VAL A 553 0.70 5.38 18.59
C VAL A 553 1.42 4.12 19.07
N VAL A 554 1.83 4.12 20.33
CA VAL A 554 2.66 3.06 20.92
C VAL A 554 1.98 1.68 20.83
N GLU A 555 0.66 1.61 20.96
CA GLU A 555 -0.11 0.36 20.86
C GLU A 555 -0.16 -0.24 19.44
N LEU A 556 0.24 0.52 18.42
CA LEU A 556 0.36 0.06 17.03
C LEU A 556 1.80 -0.27 16.61
N SER A 557 2.78 0.00 17.47
CA SER A 557 4.21 -0.21 17.25
C SER A 557 4.71 -1.60 17.68
N LEU A 558 5.98 -1.91 17.39
CA LEU A 558 6.65 -3.12 17.92
C LEU A 558 7.08 -3.00 19.39
N PHE A 559 7.26 -1.79 19.91
CA PHE A 559 7.70 -1.54 21.29
C PHE A 559 6.54 -0.99 22.14
N GLY A 560 6.27 -1.63 23.28
CA GLY A 560 5.24 -1.22 24.23
C GLY A 560 5.56 0.05 25.00
N ASP A 561 4.59 0.55 25.77
CA ASP A 561 4.73 1.72 26.64
C ASP A 561 5.66 1.46 27.84
N ASP A 562 5.82 0.19 28.22
CA ASP A 562 6.86 -0.33 29.11
C ASP A 562 8.26 -0.37 28.48
N GLY A 563 8.37 -0.16 27.17
CA GLY A 563 9.60 -0.26 26.38
C GLY A 563 9.95 -1.68 25.93
N GLU A 564 9.11 -2.67 26.22
CA GLU A 564 9.36 -4.07 25.86
C GLU A 564 9.04 -4.35 24.39
N LEU A 565 9.83 -5.24 23.79
CA LEU A 565 9.64 -5.67 22.40
C LEU A 565 8.52 -6.71 22.31
N ASN A 566 7.53 -6.47 21.45
CA ASN A 566 6.51 -7.45 21.08
C ASN A 566 7.10 -8.57 20.20
N ILE A 567 7.78 -9.52 20.84
CA ILE A 567 8.48 -10.63 20.17
C ILE A 567 7.52 -11.54 19.38
N ALA A 568 6.25 -11.63 19.80
CA ALA A 568 5.23 -12.39 19.09
C ALA A 568 4.88 -11.76 17.74
N LEU A 569 4.82 -10.42 17.68
CA LEU A 569 4.64 -9.68 16.44
C LEU A 569 5.92 -9.69 15.58
N ALA A 570 7.09 -9.46 16.18
CA ALA A 570 8.37 -9.56 15.48
C ALA A 570 8.52 -10.93 14.80
N LYS A 571 8.13 -12.03 15.46
CA LYS A 571 8.08 -13.37 14.86
C LYS A 571 7.19 -13.44 13.62
N LYS A 572 5.96 -12.89 13.65
CA LYS A 572 5.05 -12.89 12.49
C LYS A 572 5.62 -12.18 11.26
N LEU A 573 6.40 -11.12 11.48
CA LEU A 573 7.01 -10.31 10.43
C LEU A 573 8.30 -10.95 9.88
N ALA A 574 9.06 -11.67 10.72
CA ALA A 574 10.33 -12.33 10.39
C ALA A 574 10.18 -13.63 9.56
N ARG A 575 9.35 -13.58 8.51
CA ARG A 575 8.95 -14.72 7.66
C ARG A 575 10.07 -15.21 6.74
N THR A 576 10.03 -16.47 6.34
CA THR A 576 10.87 -16.97 5.24
C THR A 576 10.37 -16.44 3.90
N TYR A 577 11.21 -15.77 3.10
CA TYR A 577 10.81 -15.18 1.81
C TYR A 577 11.99 -15.01 0.84
N PRO A 578 11.74 -14.94 -0.48
CA PRO A 578 12.78 -14.73 -1.48
C PRO A 578 13.10 -13.23 -1.62
N ARG A 579 14.27 -12.79 -1.14
CA ARG A 579 14.68 -11.36 -1.15
C ARG A 579 15.26 -10.88 -2.49
N ALA A 580 15.80 -11.81 -3.27
CA ALA A 580 16.28 -11.58 -4.64
C ALA A 580 16.28 -12.90 -5.43
N VAL A 581 15.75 -12.91 -6.65
CA VAL A 581 15.61 -14.12 -7.48
C VAL A 581 16.21 -13.91 -8.87
N SER A 582 17.16 -14.75 -9.28
CA SER A 582 17.74 -14.74 -10.64
C SER A 582 16.78 -15.40 -11.65
N GLY A 583 15.64 -14.77 -11.88
CA GLY A 583 14.58 -15.29 -12.73
C GLY A 583 13.20 -14.78 -12.31
N ASN A 584 12.17 -15.31 -12.95
CA ASN A 584 10.82 -14.77 -12.85
C ASN A 584 9.99 -15.56 -11.82
N ILE A 585 9.54 -14.90 -10.74
CA ILE A 585 8.82 -15.56 -9.65
C ILE A 585 7.40 -15.91 -10.10
N ARG A 586 7.06 -17.20 -10.08
CA ARG A 586 5.71 -17.69 -10.39
C ARG A 586 4.82 -17.67 -9.15
N SER A 587 5.36 -18.13 -8.02
CA SER A 587 4.69 -18.15 -6.73
C SER A 587 5.68 -18.40 -5.59
N PHE A 588 5.37 -17.91 -4.40
CA PHE A 588 5.95 -18.41 -3.17
C PHE A 588 4.90 -18.42 -2.05
N SER A 589 5.17 -19.14 -0.97
CA SER A 589 4.34 -19.14 0.24
C SER A 589 5.12 -19.57 1.47
N PHE A 590 4.79 -18.97 2.61
CA PHE A 590 5.31 -19.39 3.92
C PHE A 590 4.18 -19.72 4.90
N ASP A 591 4.23 -20.91 5.50
CA ASP A 591 3.39 -21.29 6.62
C ASP A 591 4.17 -21.17 7.95
N PRO A 592 3.87 -20.16 8.79
CA PRO A 592 4.55 -19.96 10.07
C PRO A 592 4.18 -21.01 11.14
N VAL A 593 3.16 -21.85 10.91
CA VAL A 593 2.75 -22.93 11.83
C VAL A 593 3.62 -24.16 11.61
N THR A 594 3.77 -24.60 10.36
CA THR A 594 4.62 -25.75 10.00
C THR A 594 6.08 -25.36 9.73
N SER A 595 6.39 -24.07 9.68
CA SER A 595 7.68 -23.52 9.23
C SER A 595 8.06 -23.93 7.79
N SER A 596 7.07 -24.29 6.98
CA SER A 596 7.25 -24.73 5.61
C SER A 596 7.23 -23.54 4.65
N PHE A 597 8.23 -23.46 3.78
CA PHE A 597 8.31 -22.50 2.69
C PHE A 597 8.40 -23.24 1.35
N PHE A 598 7.69 -22.71 0.35
CA PHE A 598 7.78 -23.15 -1.03
C PHE A 598 7.94 -21.94 -1.97
N MET A 599 8.76 -22.08 -3.00
CA MET A 599 8.86 -21.13 -4.11
C MET A 599 8.96 -21.88 -5.44
N SER A 600 8.38 -21.31 -6.49
CA SER A 600 8.55 -21.72 -7.89
C SER A 600 8.94 -20.51 -8.73
N TYR A 601 10.03 -20.59 -9.48
CA TYR A 601 10.48 -19.53 -10.39
C TYR A 601 10.98 -20.10 -11.72
N VAL A 602 10.90 -19.31 -12.79
CA VAL A 602 11.56 -19.65 -14.07
C VAL A 602 12.98 -19.11 -14.01
N ALA A 603 13.98 -19.99 -14.09
CA ALA A 603 15.39 -19.59 -14.00
C ALA A 603 15.80 -18.69 -15.18
N GLY A 604 16.38 -17.53 -14.88
CA GLY A 604 16.84 -16.55 -15.86
C GLY A 604 18.30 -16.75 -16.26
N SER A 605 18.62 -16.41 -17.52
CA SER A 605 19.99 -16.14 -18.00
C SER A 605 20.35 -14.66 -17.82
N LYS A 606 19.39 -13.78 -18.08
CA LYS A 606 19.47 -12.37 -17.67
C LYS A 606 19.44 -12.30 -16.15
N GLY A 607 20.19 -11.35 -15.61
CA GLY A 607 20.04 -10.97 -14.22
C GLY A 607 20.68 -11.92 -13.21
N SER A 608 21.92 -12.31 -13.49
CA SER A 608 22.74 -13.08 -12.57
C SER A 608 23.78 -12.19 -11.92
N LEU A 609 23.73 -12.06 -10.59
CA LEU A 609 24.98 -11.94 -9.85
C LEU A 609 25.72 -13.27 -10.04
N VAL A 610 26.53 -13.34 -11.08
CA VAL A 610 27.33 -14.54 -11.38
C VAL A 610 28.35 -14.68 -10.26
N GLY A 611 28.09 -15.63 -9.36
CA GLY A 611 29.03 -15.98 -8.30
C GLY A 611 30.36 -16.43 -8.90
N LYS A 612 31.43 -16.49 -8.11
CA LYS A 612 32.76 -16.93 -8.62
C LYS A 612 32.74 -18.36 -9.19
N SER A 613 31.69 -19.13 -8.90
CA SER A 613 31.38 -20.46 -9.43
C SER A 613 30.78 -20.45 -10.84
N GLY A 614 30.41 -19.30 -11.41
CA GLY A 614 29.68 -19.20 -12.68
C GLY A 614 28.17 -19.39 -12.57
N LEU A 615 27.62 -19.42 -11.35
CA LEU A 615 26.19 -19.64 -11.09
C LEU A 615 25.40 -18.34 -10.93
N ALA A 616 24.17 -18.35 -11.42
CA ALA A 616 23.12 -17.36 -11.14
C ALA A 616 22.61 -17.53 -9.71
N ILE A 617 22.38 -16.44 -8.96
CA ILE A 617 22.18 -16.48 -7.50
C ILE A 617 20.81 -15.95 -7.06
N THR A 618 20.02 -16.85 -6.47
CA THR A 618 18.77 -16.57 -5.77
C THR A 618 18.98 -16.63 -4.24
N GLU A 619 18.46 -15.64 -3.52
CA GLU A 619 18.58 -15.47 -2.06
C GLU A 619 17.21 -15.59 -1.37
N ILE A 620 17.11 -16.49 -0.40
CA ILE A 620 15.91 -16.70 0.41
C ILE A 620 16.28 -16.47 1.88
N PHE A 621 15.64 -15.50 2.54
CA PHE A 621 15.85 -15.24 3.96
C PHE A 621 15.16 -16.31 4.83
N VAL A 622 15.80 -16.74 5.92
CA VAL A 622 15.31 -17.74 6.87
C VAL A 622 15.61 -17.36 8.33
N HIS A 623 14.58 -17.13 9.16
CA HIS A 623 14.77 -16.82 10.57
C HIS A 623 14.94 -18.09 11.44
N ARG A 624 16.16 -18.65 11.45
CA ARG A 624 16.48 -19.92 12.12
C ARG A 624 15.99 -20.02 13.57
N LYS A 625 16.16 -18.97 14.39
CA LYS A 625 15.71 -18.95 15.81
C LYS A 625 14.19 -18.96 16.03
N PHE A 626 13.38 -18.70 15.00
CA PHE A 626 11.91 -18.67 15.16
C PHE A 626 11.22 -19.86 14.50
N TYR A 627 11.82 -20.40 13.44
CA TYR A 627 11.17 -21.34 12.53
C TYR A 627 12.02 -22.59 12.22
N TYR A 628 13.31 -22.59 12.53
CA TYR A 628 14.23 -23.69 12.15
C TYR A 628 15.23 -24.05 13.26
N GLU A 629 14.76 -24.09 14.52
CA GLU A 629 15.59 -24.40 15.70
C GLU A 629 16.21 -25.81 15.61
N SER A 630 15.52 -26.77 14.98
CA SER A 630 16.00 -28.13 14.72
C SER A 630 16.89 -28.26 13.47
N GLY A 631 17.28 -27.14 12.86
CA GLY A 631 17.99 -27.09 11.58
C GLY A 631 17.06 -26.89 10.40
N LEU A 632 17.66 -26.84 9.20
CA LEU A 632 16.98 -26.68 7.92
C LEU A 632 17.06 -27.98 7.12
N SER A 633 15.98 -28.25 6.37
CA SER A 633 15.95 -29.17 5.24
C SER A 633 15.62 -28.35 4.00
N VAL A 634 16.47 -28.41 2.98
CA VAL A 634 16.28 -27.68 1.72
C VAL A 634 16.29 -28.67 0.57
N GLU A 635 15.25 -28.62 -0.27
CA GLU A 635 15.13 -29.41 -1.49
C GLU A 635 15.01 -28.46 -2.68
N VAL A 636 15.70 -28.78 -3.78
CA VAL A 636 15.59 -28.08 -5.06
C VAL A 636 15.49 -29.13 -6.16
N ASN A 637 14.60 -28.93 -7.14
CA ASN A 637 14.54 -29.79 -8.32
C ASN A 637 15.64 -29.40 -9.33
N HIS A 638 16.06 -30.38 -10.15
CA HIS A 638 17.16 -30.28 -11.14
C HIS A 638 18.59 -30.25 -10.59
N ASN A 639 19.46 -31.05 -11.23
CA ASN A 639 20.88 -31.16 -10.88
C ASN A 639 21.73 -29.96 -11.35
N CYS A 640 21.17 -29.07 -12.20
CA CYS A 640 21.79 -27.81 -12.60
C CYS A 640 21.57 -26.68 -11.57
N ALA A 641 20.80 -26.94 -10.51
CA ALA A 641 20.66 -26.08 -9.35
C ALA A 641 21.39 -26.68 -8.14
N SER A 642 21.87 -25.81 -7.25
CA SER A 642 22.66 -26.17 -6.08
C SER A 642 22.30 -25.28 -4.89
N VAL A 643 22.50 -25.77 -3.67
CA VAL A 643 22.13 -25.06 -2.43
C VAL A 643 23.37 -24.75 -1.59
N ALA A 644 23.43 -23.53 -1.06
CA ALA A 644 24.32 -23.11 0.01
C ALA A 644 23.53 -22.42 1.13
N GLU A 645 24.14 -22.29 2.31
CA GLU A 645 23.53 -21.66 3.48
C GLU A 645 24.48 -20.64 4.13
N THR A 646 23.93 -19.52 4.60
CA THR A 646 24.59 -18.57 5.53
C THR A 646 23.91 -18.63 6.90
N THR A 647 24.22 -17.70 7.82
CA THR A 647 23.53 -17.59 9.12
C THR A 647 22.04 -17.24 8.99
N ASP A 648 21.66 -16.54 7.93
CA ASP A 648 20.36 -15.88 7.71
C ASP A 648 19.73 -16.16 6.34
N LEU A 649 20.46 -16.76 5.40
CA LEU A 649 20.00 -17.09 4.05
C LEU A 649 20.09 -18.59 3.74
N VAL A 650 19.20 -19.02 2.84
CA VAL A 650 19.36 -20.15 1.92
C VAL A 650 19.62 -19.57 0.54
N ILE A 651 20.61 -20.11 -0.17
CA ILE A 651 21.08 -19.58 -1.44
C ILE A 651 20.98 -20.68 -2.48
N VAL A 652 20.23 -20.40 -3.55
CA VAL A 652 20.03 -21.32 -4.67
C VAL A 652 20.82 -20.81 -5.86
N GLY A 653 21.82 -21.56 -6.27
CA GLY A 653 22.69 -21.25 -7.41
C GLY A 653 22.39 -22.14 -8.61
N HIS A 654 22.02 -21.60 -9.77
CA HIS A 654 21.75 -22.37 -10.99
C HIS A 654 22.71 -22.06 -12.16
N SER A 655 22.98 -23.05 -13.01
CA SER A 655 23.80 -22.90 -14.23
C SER A 655 22.96 -22.47 -15.44
N GLU A 656 23.63 -22.16 -16.56
CA GLU A 656 22.98 -21.92 -17.87
C GLU A 656 22.09 -23.09 -18.31
N ASP A 657 22.41 -24.35 -17.94
CA ASP A 657 21.59 -25.53 -18.27
C ASP A 657 20.19 -25.51 -17.63
N CYS A 658 20.03 -24.70 -16.58
CA CYS A 658 18.76 -24.50 -15.88
C CYS A 658 17.92 -23.35 -16.48
N VAL A 659 18.45 -22.56 -17.41
CA VAL A 659 17.74 -21.37 -17.95
C VAL A 659 16.45 -21.78 -18.66
N GLY A 660 15.36 -21.11 -18.31
CA GLY A 660 14.01 -21.41 -18.81
C GLY A 660 13.33 -22.61 -18.14
N LEU A 661 14.05 -23.37 -17.30
CA LEU A 661 13.43 -24.41 -16.47
C LEU A 661 12.71 -23.80 -15.26
N ILE A 662 11.78 -24.57 -14.70
CA ILE A 662 11.05 -24.20 -13.48
C ILE A 662 11.80 -24.78 -12.28
N ILE A 663 12.39 -23.89 -11.49
CA ILE A 663 13.07 -24.23 -10.24
C ILE A 663 12.08 -24.08 -9.09
N ASP A 664 11.76 -25.21 -8.48
CA ASP A 664 10.98 -25.37 -7.27
C ASP A 664 11.92 -25.54 -6.08
N VAL A 665 11.75 -24.71 -5.05
CA VAL A 665 12.53 -24.73 -3.81
C VAL A 665 11.59 -25.03 -2.64
N ARG A 666 11.96 -25.99 -1.79
CA ARG A 666 11.27 -26.31 -0.53
C ARG A 666 12.23 -26.08 0.63
N ILE A 667 11.76 -25.42 1.68
CA ILE A 667 12.50 -25.25 2.93
C ILE A 667 11.58 -25.64 4.09
N SER A 668 12.04 -26.52 4.96
CA SER A 668 11.30 -26.98 6.15
C SER A 668 12.24 -27.28 7.31
N GLN A 669 11.68 -27.63 8.47
CA GLN A 669 12.46 -28.35 9.49
C GLN A 669 12.71 -29.81 9.05
N PRO A 670 13.85 -30.41 9.40
CA PRO A 670 14.06 -31.85 9.28
C PRO A 670 12.94 -32.62 9.98
N SER A 671 12.41 -33.64 9.30
CA SER A 671 11.39 -34.51 9.87
C SER A 671 11.93 -35.28 11.08
N ALA A 672 11.15 -35.30 12.17
CA ALA A 672 11.45 -36.10 13.36
C ALA A 672 11.16 -37.60 13.12
N SER A 673 11.75 -38.17 12.07
CA SER A 673 11.65 -39.57 11.67
C SER A 673 13.03 -40.17 11.44
N GLY A 674 13.84 -40.14 12.51
CA GLY A 674 15.18 -40.73 12.61
C GLY A 674 15.25 -41.89 13.63
N PHE A 675 14.15 -42.60 13.86
CA PHE A 675 14.12 -43.91 14.52
C PHE A 675 13.47 -44.92 13.57
N LYS A 676 14.32 -45.60 12.80
CA LYS A 676 14.08 -46.92 12.19
C LYS A 676 15.41 -47.68 12.18
#